data_AF-A0A1S3PJ19-F1
#
_entry.id   AF-A0A1S3PJ19-F1
#
_cell.length_a   1.000
_cell.length_b   1.000
_cell.length_c   1.000
_cell.angle_alpha   90.00
_cell.angle_beta   90.00
_cell.angle_gamma   90.00
#
_symmetry.space_group_name_H-M   'P 1'
#
loop_
_entity.id
_entity.type
_entity.pdbx_description
1 polymer ?
#
loop_
_entity_poly.entity_id
_entity_poly.type
_entity_poly.pdbx_seq_one_letter_code
_entity_poly.pdbx_strand_id
1 'polypeptide(L)'
;MLTCEEKMNKHKMTTEKGVPSNSRVLMLFGQLEKMNRESMLVDPETARQITAKILHLIQTQEKTREIMSKGSSGMEVILATLENTQDLQTILNILYILNELLTVGGGRRIGVFVSKGGTGILLQLVISASKVSPPSEELMLQLHSVLAKVGPKDRKFGVKARLNGALNVTVNLLKQNLQNHKLLLPCLLVLRVYSSNTVNAVSLGKNGVLELMFKIIGPYSKKNTSLLKVSLDTLGALLKSKTNAQRAVVHVPVLLYIYQDWHRNDTRHRHILIRKGILGCLKNITNIKLGRKAFIDADGMRILYNTSTECLPVRTLDPLINTSSLVMRKCFPKNRLPLPTIKSVFHHQLLRVPAGGPVAQLYNQPLGVDDVVDKSDNNEDAEAENDTENEVEEKDHHAGNDDIETDINKLTPRETHSRPFEELKIYERFFLELSEDFQVFNVDNPKRGVTATPAAPKSQRPIILPTAQALPPKTPTAAPLQGECPHPAPVPPLDLDTINITKDQDGCSDHTHSRTHPGAGLEQELVQGLERVALDGTGPQGGGGRVNKHNSQPPILAGGVAARRGGEGEEMLAEEWAEEEESGEGVVLQVPDTALLLPLHDPDLYVEMVKSTRSVPQFSEVAYPDYFGHVAPTFREHILERVYGVQRTKIFQDIERLIHPNDILDKVVYDLDIQSCPVVDGGESLKFNSQFESGNLRKAVQVRKFEYDLVLNSDINSNHYHQWFYFEVSCMRVGALYRFNIINCEKSNSQFNYGMQVLMYSVQEAIIGRPHWVRTGTDICYYKNHFSRSSIAAGGQKGKSYYTMTFSMTFNHKDDVCYFAYHYPYTYSTLKMHLQKLEALRTPQTYLREDVLCETLGGNSCPLLTITAMPESTSNDQICQFRNRPLVFLSSRVHPGETNASWVMKGTLEFLMGSSPVAHSLREAYIFKIVPMLNPDGVVNGNHRCSLSGEDLNRQWQNPSPELHPTIYHTKSLLQYLAAIQRAPLVFCDYHGHSRKKNVFMYGCSLKETVWETNISATSCELHEDLGYRTLPKILSQMAPAFSMASCSFVVERSKEATARVVVWREIGVQRSYTMESTLCGCDQGKYKGLQIGTRELEEMGAQFCVALLRLKRLTSPLKLRNHAHLLDIESDLMETHCKVSSSPSTYLLEDEEASFMEEVDYSAESGDEPDNDPNTAEPHDNHLSDSESNKHRDSPTHLA
;
A
#
# COMPACT_ATOMS: atom_id res chain seq x y z
N MET A 1 -75.70 2.11 -19.90
CA MET A 1 -76.03 3.17 -18.93
C MET A 1 -75.11 4.35 -19.27
N LEU A 2 -75.51 5.27 -20.14
CA LEU A 2 -76.31 6.49 -19.86
C LEU A 2 -75.58 7.36 -18.80
N THR A 3 -75.13 8.60 -19.04
CA THR A 3 -75.55 9.66 -19.99
C THR A 3 -74.51 10.79 -20.07
N CYS A 4 -74.49 11.48 -21.22
CA CYS A 4 -73.93 12.82 -21.46
C CYS A 4 -74.65 13.92 -20.64
N GLU A 5 -74.01 15.08 -20.42
CA GLU A 5 -74.55 16.37 -20.90
C GLU A 5 -73.61 17.59 -20.72
N GLU A 6 -73.77 18.48 -21.68
CA GLU A 6 -73.14 19.78 -21.91
C GLU A 6 -73.87 20.94 -21.19
N LYS A 7 -73.15 22.07 -21.07
CA LYS A 7 -73.58 23.48 -21.21
C LYS A 7 -74.08 24.32 -20.01
N MET A 8 -73.43 25.49 -19.96
CA MET A 8 -73.94 26.87 -19.81
C MET A 8 -74.03 27.54 -18.43
N ASN A 9 -73.05 28.43 -18.22
CA ASN A 9 -73.17 29.87 -17.96
C ASN A 9 -74.36 30.42 -17.13
N LYS A 10 -74.04 31.04 -15.98
CA LYS A 10 -74.36 32.46 -15.72
C LYS A 10 -73.60 33.06 -14.53
N HIS A 11 -72.77 34.06 -14.86
CA HIS A 11 -72.54 35.36 -14.19
C HIS A 11 -72.29 35.40 -12.67
N LYS A 12 -71.09 35.85 -12.29
CA LYS A 12 -70.89 36.63 -11.05
C LYS A 12 -69.96 37.81 -11.28
N MET A 13 -70.35 38.91 -10.67
CA MET A 13 -69.92 40.28 -10.88
C MET A 13 -68.42 40.55 -10.69
N THR A 14 -67.96 41.52 -11.46
CA THR A 14 -66.70 42.25 -11.34
C THR A 14 -66.46 42.80 -9.93
N THR A 15 -65.30 42.46 -9.36
CA THR A 15 -64.56 43.30 -8.40
C THR A 15 -63.09 43.36 -8.83
N GLU A 16 -62.46 44.49 -8.50
CA GLU A 16 -61.34 45.12 -9.18
C GLU A 16 -60.05 44.30 -9.32
N LYS A 17 -59.37 44.53 -10.45
CA LYS A 17 -58.02 44.02 -10.77
C LYS A 17 -56.98 44.55 -9.78
N GLY A 18 -56.56 43.70 -8.84
CA GLY A 18 -55.28 43.88 -8.13
C GLY A 18 -54.11 43.41 -8.99
N VAL A 19 -53.20 44.32 -9.34
CA VAL A 19 -51.91 44.04 -10.00
C VAL A 19 -51.12 43.02 -9.17
N PRO A 20 -50.54 41.94 -9.75
CA PRO A 20 -49.74 40.98 -9.00
C PRO A 20 -48.55 41.67 -8.32
N SER A 21 -48.29 41.35 -7.05
CA SER A 21 -47.32 42.05 -6.19
C SER A 21 -45.89 42.12 -6.74
N ASN A 22 -45.47 41.15 -7.57
CA ASN A 22 -44.19 41.19 -8.29
C ASN A 22 -44.07 42.41 -9.24
N SER A 23 -45.17 42.86 -9.83
CA SER A 23 -45.20 44.03 -10.73
C SER A 23 -45.01 45.35 -9.96
N ARG A 24 -45.42 45.43 -8.68
CA ARG A 24 -45.21 46.62 -7.84
C ARG A 24 -43.73 46.82 -7.48
N VAL A 25 -43.01 45.74 -7.14
CA VAL A 25 -41.58 45.83 -6.79
C VAL A 25 -40.74 46.18 -8.03
N LEU A 26 -41.05 45.59 -9.19
CA LEU A 26 -40.38 45.93 -10.46
C LEU A 26 -40.64 47.38 -10.89
N MET A 27 -41.85 47.91 -10.69
CA MET A 27 -42.13 49.35 -10.92
C MET A 27 -41.29 50.25 -10.01
N LEU A 28 -41.14 49.90 -8.73
CA LEU A 28 -40.30 50.66 -7.80
C LEU A 28 -38.81 50.59 -8.16
N PHE A 29 -38.32 49.43 -8.63
CA PHE A 29 -36.96 49.33 -9.19
C PHE A 29 -36.79 50.13 -10.47
N GLY A 30 -37.79 50.17 -11.35
CA GLY A 30 -37.76 51.03 -12.55
C GLY A 30 -37.75 52.53 -12.23
N GLN A 31 -38.46 52.94 -11.17
CA GLN A 31 -38.39 54.31 -10.64
C GLN A 31 -36.99 54.62 -10.10
N LEU A 32 -36.41 53.68 -9.35
CA LEU A 32 -35.05 53.80 -8.80
C LEU A 32 -33.98 53.83 -9.90
N GLU A 33 -34.16 53.04 -10.96
CA GLU A 33 -33.28 53.02 -12.14
C GLU A 33 -33.30 54.36 -12.89
N LYS A 34 -34.49 54.95 -13.06
CA LYS A 34 -34.63 56.28 -13.67
C LYS A 34 -33.90 57.34 -12.85
N MET A 35 -34.02 57.27 -11.53
CA MET A 35 -33.33 58.18 -10.61
C MET A 35 -31.80 58.03 -10.66
N ASN A 36 -31.29 56.81 -10.80
CA ASN A 36 -29.85 56.58 -10.95
C ASN A 36 -29.26 57.17 -12.24
N ARG A 37 -30.05 57.27 -13.33
CA ARG A 37 -29.61 57.83 -14.62
C ARG A 37 -29.66 59.36 -14.65
N GLU A 38 -30.55 59.97 -13.87
CA GLU A 38 -30.76 61.43 -13.82
C GLU A 38 -29.91 62.06 -12.69
N SER A 39 -28.57 62.06 -12.86
CA SER A 39 -27.55 62.43 -11.85
C SER A 39 -27.65 63.84 -11.22
N MET A 40 -28.59 64.71 -11.60
CA MET A 40 -28.48 66.15 -11.33
C MET A 40 -29.55 66.80 -10.42
N LEU A 41 -30.69 66.20 -10.08
CA LEU A 41 -31.67 66.81 -9.17
C LEU A 41 -32.58 65.76 -8.50
N VAL A 42 -32.01 64.88 -7.67
CA VAL A 42 -32.81 63.89 -6.94
C VAL A 42 -33.09 64.39 -5.53
N ASP A 43 -34.37 64.54 -5.19
CA ASP A 43 -34.82 64.79 -3.82
C ASP A 43 -34.49 63.55 -2.95
N PRO A 44 -33.59 63.67 -1.94
CA PRO A 44 -33.20 62.55 -1.08
C PRO A 44 -34.41 61.95 -0.33
N GLU A 45 -35.47 62.72 -0.11
CA GLU A 45 -36.67 62.23 0.57
C GLU A 45 -37.47 61.24 -0.30
N THR A 46 -37.54 61.49 -1.61
CA THR A 46 -38.15 60.57 -2.57
C THR A 46 -37.39 59.24 -2.67
N ALA A 47 -36.04 59.26 -2.65
CA ALA A 47 -35.20 58.06 -2.65
C ALA A 47 -35.38 57.23 -1.36
N ARG A 48 -35.48 57.89 -0.21
CA ARG A 48 -35.81 57.22 1.08
C ARG A 48 -37.17 56.54 1.04
N GLN A 49 -38.20 57.21 0.53
CA GLN A 49 -39.55 56.67 0.47
C GLN A 49 -39.66 55.46 -0.47
N ILE A 50 -38.99 55.50 -1.63
CA ILE A 50 -38.96 54.39 -2.60
C ILE A 50 -38.21 53.19 -2.01
N THR A 51 -37.01 53.40 -1.47
CA THR A 51 -36.21 52.33 -0.87
C THR A 51 -36.89 51.73 0.37
N ALA A 52 -37.57 52.53 1.19
CA ALA A 52 -38.37 52.04 2.34
C ALA A 52 -39.57 51.19 1.91
N LYS A 53 -40.28 51.59 0.84
CA LYS A 53 -41.38 50.79 0.25
C LYS A 53 -40.88 49.47 -0.31
N ILE A 54 -39.73 49.47 -0.99
CA ILE A 54 -39.09 48.23 -1.49
C ILE A 54 -38.72 47.31 -0.32
N LEU A 55 -38.07 47.84 0.73
CA LEU A 55 -37.69 47.08 1.91
C LEU A 55 -38.92 46.45 2.60
N HIS A 56 -39.98 47.22 2.82
CA HIS A 56 -41.22 46.73 3.43
C HIS A 56 -41.87 45.60 2.62
N LEU A 57 -41.91 45.73 1.29
CA LEU A 57 -42.45 44.69 0.41
C LEU A 57 -41.60 43.41 0.41
N ILE A 58 -40.27 43.52 0.52
CA ILE A 58 -39.37 42.37 0.60
C ILE A 58 -39.50 41.65 1.95
N GLN A 59 -39.68 42.38 3.05
CA GLN A 59 -39.83 41.80 4.39
C GLN A 59 -41.19 41.13 4.64
N THR A 60 -42.24 41.52 3.90
CA THR A 60 -43.62 41.07 4.16
C THR A 60 -44.13 39.98 3.20
N GLN A 61 -43.41 39.60 2.15
CA GLN A 61 -43.89 38.64 1.13
C GLN A 61 -42.93 37.47 0.85
N GLU A 62 -43.43 36.23 0.98
CA GLU A 62 -42.68 34.97 0.81
C GLU A 62 -42.22 34.61 -0.63
N LYS A 63 -42.72 35.30 -1.68
CA LYS A 63 -42.51 34.92 -3.10
C LYS A 63 -41.69 35.91 -3.95
N THR A 64 -40.63 36.51 -3.41
CA THR A 64 -39.64 37.30 -4.18
C THR A 64 -38.62 36.42 -4.92
N ARG A 65 -39.10 35.47 -5.73
CA ARG A 65 -38.26 34.50 -6.47
C ARG A 65 -37.70 35.05 -7.80
N GLU A 66 -38.36 36.01 -8.44
CA GLU A 66 -38.06 36.45 -9.82
C GLU A 66 -37.26 37.76 -9.97
N ILE A 67 -37.03 38.52 -8.89
CA ILE A 67 -36.33 39.82 -8.96
C ILE A 67 -34.84 39.66 -9.38
N MET A 68 -34.29 38.44 -9.23
CA MET A 68 -32.87 38.12 -9.38
C MET A 68 -32.61 36.93 -10.34
N SER A 69 -33.53 36.61 -11.25
CA SER A 69 -33.31 35.59 -12.30
C SER A 69 -32.25 36.06 -13.31
N LYS A 70 -31.59 35.11 -14.02
CA LYS A 70 -30.66 35.43 -15.13
C LYS A 70 -31.40 36.33 -16.13
N GLY A 71 -31.00 37.60 -16.22
CA GLY A 71 -31.60 38.61 -17.13
C GLY A 71 -32.29 39.80 -16.46
N SER A 72 -32.45 39.84 -15.13
CA SER A 72 -33.00 41.01 -14.41
C SER A 72 -31.96 42.09 -14.13
N SER A 73 -32.28 43.38 -14.38
CA SER A 73 -31.45 44.55 -14.04
C SER A 73 -31.50 44.92 -12.56
N GLY A 74 -32.35 44.28 -11.74
CA GLY A 74 -32.60 44.70 -10.35
C GLY A 74 -31.35 44.81 -9.47
N MET A 75 -30.38 43.90 -9.62
CA MET A 75 -29.12 43.98 -8.86
C MET A 75 -28.23 45.15 -9.31
N GLU A 76 -28.21 45.45 -10.61
CA GLU A 76 -27.46 46.59 -11.16
C GLU A 76 -28.05 47.90 -10.66
N VAL A 77 -29.39 47.99 -10.60
CA VAL A 77 -30.09 49.15 -10.04
C VAL A 77 -29.75 49.34 -8.56
N ILE A 78 -29.78 48.27 -7.76
CA ILE A 78 -29.42 48.32 -6.33
C ILE A 78 -27.97 48.81 -6.15
N LEU A 79 -27.03 48.24 -6.91
CA LEU A 79 -25.61 48.59 -6.82
C LEU A 79 -25.35 50.01 -7.30
N ALA A 80 -25.97 50.46 -8.40
CA ALA A 80 -25.84 51.82 -8.91
C ALA A 80 -26.44 52.85 -7.94
N THR A 81 -27.56 52.55 -7.28
CA THR A 81 -28.10 53.45 -6.24
C THR A 81 -27.16 53.54 -5.05
N LEU A 82 -26.57 52.41 -4.65
CA LEU A 82 -25.63 52.34 -3.54
C LEU A 82 -24.33 53.10 -3.82
N GLU A 83 -23.88 53.15 -5.08
CA GLU A 83 -22.70 53.88 -5.52
C GLU A 83 -22.94 55.40 -5.64
N ASN A 84 -24.14 55.81 -6.06
CA ASN A 84 -24.46 57.20 -6.35
C ASN A 84 -25.04 58.00 -5.16
N THR A 85 -25.50 57.34 -4.09
CA THR A 85 -26.13 58.02 -2.95
C THR A 85 -25.16 58.29 -1.81
N GLN A 86 -25.29 59.48 -1.18
CA GLN A 86 -24.62 59.82 0.08
C GLN A 86 -25.59 59.88 1.27
N ASP A 87 -26.89 59.65 1.02
CA ASP A 87 -27.92 59.70 2.06
C ASP A 87 -27.89 58.46 2.94
N LEU A 88 -27.61 58.65 4.24
CA LEU A 88 -27.46 57.56 5.21
C LEU A 88 -28.67 56.63 5.26
N GLN A 89 -29.89 57.17 5.27
CA GLN A 89 -31.10 56.36 5.39
C GLN A 89 -31.37 55.52 4.13
N THR A 90 -31.12 56.09 2.95
CA THR A 90 -31.20 55.37 1.67
C THR A 90 -30.18 54.23 1.60
N ILE A 91 -28.94 54.46 2.05
CA ILE A 91 -27.90 53.42 2.15
C ILE A 91 -28.36 52.30 3.10
N LEU A 92 -28.84 52.64 4.30
CA LEU A 92 -29.33 51.66 5.27
C LEU A 92 -30.48 50.82 4.71
N ASN A 93 -31.47 51.44 4.07
CA ASN A 93 -32.59 50.73 3.44
C ASN A 93 -32.09 49.71 2.39
N ILE A 94 -31.12 50.11 1.54
CA ILE A 94 -30.52 49.24 0.54
C ILE A 94 -29.73 48.09 1.18
N LEU A 95 -28.98 48.34 2.25
CA LEU A 95 -28.22 47.29 2.95
C LEU A 95 -29.16 46.27 3.60
N TYR A 96 -30.29 46.68 4.18
CA TYR A 96 -31.30 45.74 4.68
C TYR A 96 -31.93 44.92 3.55
N ILE A 97 -32.23 45.55 2.41
CA ILE A 97 -32.71 44.84 1.21
C ILE A 97 -31.70 43.77 0.79
N LEU A 98 -30.41 44.12 0.67
CA LEU A 98 -29.34 43.18 0.33
C LEU A 98 -29.20 42.08 1.39
N ASN A 99 -29.32 42.40 2.67
CA ASN A 99 -29.20 41.45 3.76
C ASN A 99 -30.29 40.36 3.68
N GLU A 100 -31.51 40.70 3.30
CA GLU A 100 -32.61 39.73 3.07
C GLU A 100 -32.42 38.96 1.75
N LEU A 101 -32.18 39.68 0.65
CA LEU A 101 -32.07 39.09 -0.70
C LEU A 101 -30.93 38.09 -0.85
N LEU A 102 -29.80 38.32 -0.16
CA LEU A 102 -28.64 37.44 -0.19
C LEU A 102 -28.75 36.28 0.81
N THR A 103 -29.76 36.28 1.68
CA THR A 103 -30.06 35.15 2.60
C THR A 103 -30.96 34.13 1.93
N VAL A 104 -31.99 34.59 1.20
CA VAL A 104 -32.96 33.74 0.53
C VAL A 104 -32.48 33.44 -0.90
N GLY A 105 -32.19 32.17 -1.24
CA GLY A 105 -31.85 31.76 -2.63
C GLY A 105 -30.44 31.22 -2.88
N GLY A 106 -29.63 30.99 -1.84
CA GLY A 106 -28.35 30.25 -1.91
C GLY A 106 -27.24 30.94 -2.73
N GLY A 107 -26.14 30.20 -2.97
CA GLY A 107 -24.89 30.71 -3.57
C GLY A 107 -25.02 31.37 -4.95
N ARG A 108 -26.10 31.08 -5.71
CA ARG A 108 -26.35 31.65 -7.04
C ARG A 108 -26.54 33.17 -7.04
N ARG A 109 -27.33 33.71 -6.10
CA ARG A 109 -27.58 35.16 -6.01
C ARG A 109 -26.34 35.93 -5.56
N ILE A 110 -25.56 35.33 -4.66
CA ILE A 110 -24.26 35.87 -4.25
C ILE A 110 -23.29 35.90 -5.43
N GLY A 111 -23.28 34.86 -6.27
CA GLY A 111 -22.48 34.83 -7.50
C GLY A 111 -22.80 36.00 -8.46
N VAL A 112 -24.09 36.32 -8.65
CA VAL A 112 -24.51 37.47 -9.47
C VAL A 112 -24.10 38.80 -8.84
N PHE A 113 -24.28 38.96 -7.52
CA PHE A 113 -23.82 40.15 -6.79
C PHE A 113 -22.31 40.38 -6.96
N VAL A 114 -21.52 39.31 -6.86
CA VAL A 114 -20.06 39.34 -6.99
C VAL A 114 -19.63 39.64 -8.43
N SER A 115 -20.28 39.05 -9.44
CA SER A 115 -19.95 39.26 -10.86
C SER A 115 -20.24 40.69 -11.34
N LYS A 116 -21.24 41.34 -10.74
CA LYS A 116 -21.57 42.76 -10.99
C LYS A 116 -20.75 43.75 -10.17
N GLY A 117 -19.70 43.30 -9.46
CA GLY A 117 -18.78 44.18 -8.75
C GLY A 117 -19.24 44.62 -7.35
N GLY A 118 -20.35 44.08 -6.82
CA GLY A 118 -20.95 44.52 -5.56
C GLY A 118 -20.02 44.46 -4.35
N THR A 119 -19.09 43.48 -4.31
CA THR A 119 -18.07 43.41 -3.25
C THR A 119 -17.19 44.67 -3.19
N GLY A 120 -16.81 45.21 -4.34
CA GLY A 120 -15.95 46.40 -4.42
C GLY A 120 -16.67 47.65 -3.88
N ILE A 121 -17.93 47.82 -4.26
CA ILE A 121 -18.79 48.94 -3.82
C ILE A 121 -18.96 48.91 -2.29
N LEU A 122 -19.26 47.74 -1.71
CA LEU A 122 -19.40 47.60 -0.26
C LEU A 122 -18.09 47.93 0.49
N LEU A 123 -16.94 47.49 -0.03
CA LEU A 123 -15.64 47.78 0.60
C LEU A 123 -15.30 49.28 0.54
N GLN A 124 -15.63 49.95 -0.56
CA GLN A 124 -15.46 51.40 -0.69
C GLN A 124 -16.37 52.17 0.27
N LEU A 125 -17.63 51.74 0.43
CA LEU A 125 -18.54 52.34 1.40
C LEU A 125 -18.07 52.17 2.85
N VAL A 126 -17.50 51.02 3.21
CA VAL A 126 -16.88 50.83 4.54
C VAL A 126 -15.79 51.88 4.79
N ILE A 127 -14.99 52.20 3.79
CA ILE A 127 -13.92 53.21 3.92
C ILE A 127 -14.51 54.60 4.02
N SER A 128 -15.46 54.96 3.17
CA SER A 128 -16.12 56.26 3.19
C SER A 128 -16.85 56.50 4.53
N ALA A 129 -17.58 55.50 5.03
CA ALA A 129 -18.24 55.56 6.33
C ALA A 129 -17.26 55.72 7.49
N SER A 130 -16.06 55.13 7.39
CA SER A 130 -15.03 55.24 8.44
C SER A 130 -14.35 56.61 8.54
N LYS A 131 -14.46 57.45 7.50
CA LYS A 131 -13.90 58.82 7.50
C LYS A 131 -14.77 59.80 8.28
N VAL A 132 -16.04 59.47 8.52
CA VAL A 132 -16.97 60.26 9.32
C VAL A 132 -16.66 60.03 10.81
N SER A 133 -16.52 61.08 11.61
CA SER A 133 -16.18 60.99 13.02
C SER A 133 -17.30 61.57 13.91
N PRO A 134 -17.97 60.77 14.76
CA PRO A 134 -17.82 59.31 14.91
C PRO A 134 -18.50 58.54 13.76
N PRO A 135 -18.00 57.34 13.39
CA PRO A 135 -18.63 56.52 12.38
C PRO A 135 -20.00 56.00 12.88
N SER A 136 -20.98 55.94 11.98
CA SER A 136 -22.32 55.41 12.31
C SER A 136 -22.25 53.92 12.62
N GLU A 137 -22.54 53.55 13.87
CA GLU A 137 -22.51 52.15 14.34
C GLU A 137 -23.47 51.26 13.55
N GLU A 138 -24.69 51.73 13.28
CA GLU A 138 -25.71 50.97 12.55
C GLU A 138 -25.28 50.74 11.08
N LEU A 139 -24.69 51.75 10.44
CA LEU A 139 -24.18 51.62 9.07
C LEU A 139 -23.04 50.61 9.01
N MET A 140 -22.08 50.69 9.94
CA MET A 140 -20.96 49.76 10.00
C MET A 140 -21.43 48.33 10.29
N LEU A 141 -22.43 48.16 11.15
CA LEU A 141 -23.05 46.86 11.44
C LEU A 141 -23.63 46.21 10.18
N GLN A 142 -24.47 46.95 9.44
CA GLN A 142 -25.13 46.42 8.24
C GLN A 142 -24.12 46.14 7.12
N LEU A 143 -23.14 47.02 6.89
CA LEU A 143 -22.08 46.80 5.90
C LEU A 143 -21.30 45.51 6.19
N HIS A 144 -20.86 45.30 7.44
CA HIS A 144 -20.12 44.10 7.81
C HIS A 144 -20.99 42.84 7.80
N SER A 145 -22.29 42.94 8.10
CA SER A 145 -23.24 41.81 7.99
C SER A 145 -23.37 41.31 6.54
N VAL A 146 -23.53 42.23 5.58
CA VAL A 146 -23.61 41.87 4.16
C VAL A 146 -22.27 41.32 3.66
N LEU A 147 -21.14 41.96 4.01
CA LEU A 147 -19.80 41.49 3.66
C LEU A 147 -19.50 40.10 4.21
N ALA A 148 -19.94 39.78 5.43
CA ALA A 148 -19.78 38.46 6.03
C ALA A 148 -20.51 37.35 5.25
N LYS A 149 -21.65 37.66 4.62
CA LYS A 149 -22.42 36.72 3.78
C LYS A 149 -21.80 36.53 2.41
N VAL A 150 -21.34 37.61 1.79
CA VAL A 150 -20.78 37.59 0.42
C VAL A 150 -19.36 37.02 0.40
N GLY A 151 -18.56 37.35 1.41
CA GLY A 151 -17.13 37.07 1.46
C GLY A 151 -16.74 35.61 1.17
N PRO A 152 -17.33 34.60 1.82
CA PRO A 152 -16.97 33.20 1.59
C PRO A 152 -17.18 32.70 0.15
N LYS A 153 -18.00 33.38 -0.64
CA LYS A 153 -18.32 33.00 -2.04
C LYS A 153 -17.61 33.88 -3.08
N ASP A 154 -16.86 34.89 -2.68
CA ASP A 154 -16.01 35.70 -3.58
C ASP A 154 -14.54 35.28 -3.45
N ARG A 155 -14.03 34.51 -4.43
CA ARG A 155 -12.64 34.04 -4.47
C ARG A 155 -11.60 35.17 -4.41
N LYS A 156 -11.95 36.39 -4.84
CA LYS A 156 -11.06 37.57 -4.84
C LYS A 156 -11.31 38.52 -3.66
N PHE A 157 -12.17 38.15 -2.70
CA PHE A 157 -12.57 39.01 -1.58
C PHE A 157 -11.38 39.58 -0.80
N GLY A 158 -10.46 38.71 -0.38
CA GLY A 158 -9.28 39.12 0.38
C GLY A 158 -8.39 40.11 -0.38
N VAL A 159 -8.19 39.89 -1.68
CA VAL A 159 -7.38 40.80 -2.53
C VAL A 159 -8.07 42.15 -2.69
N LYS A 160 -9.38 42.15 -2.99
CA LYS A 160 -10.19 43.38 -3.10
C LYS A 160 -10.12 44.17 -1.80
N ALA A 161 -10.34 43.54 -0.66
CA ALA A 161 -10.32 44.23 0.63
C ALA A 161 -8.97 44.88 0.94
N ARG A 162 -7.86 44.23 0.58
CA ARG A 162 -6.51 44.77 0.75
C ARG A 162 -6.26 45.99 -0.15
N LEU A 163 -6.58 45.89 -1.44
CA LEU A 163 -6.35 46.98 -2.39
C LEU A 163 -7.18 48.23 -2.07
N ASN A 164 -8.39 48.04 -1.54
CA ASN A 164 -9.22 49.16 -1.10
C ASN A 164 -8.78 49.73 0.26
N GLY A 165 -8.02 48.99 1.08
CA GLY A 165 -7.61 49.45 2.43
C GLY A 165 -8.62 49.14 3.55
N ALA A 166 -9.64 48.32 3.28
CA ALA A 166 -10.72 48.00 4.21
C ALA A 166 -10.30 47.15 5.43
N LEU A 167 -9.15 46.46 5.34
CA LEU A 167 -8.61 45.62 6.43
C LEU A 167 -8.42 46.44 7.72
N ASN A 168 -7.74 47.59 7.61
CA ASN A 168 -7.42 48.41 8.78
C ASN A 168 -8.66 49.08 9.38
N VAL A 169 -9.64 49.43 8.55
CA VAL A 169 -10.92 49.99 8.99
C VAL A 169 -11.66 48.98 9.88
N THR A 170 -11.78 47.73 9.41
CA THR A 170 -12.43 46.65 10.17
C THR A 170 -11.71 46.36 11.49
N VAL A 171 -10.36 46.35 11.47
CA VAL A 171 -9.55 46.14 12.68
C VAL A 171 -9.70 47.28 13.70
N ASN A 172 -9.71 48.53 13.23
CA ASN A 172 -9.88 49.69 14.11
C ASN A 172 -11.28 49.72 14.75
N LEU A 173 -12.31 49.35 13.97
CA LEU A 173 -13.67 49.25 14.47
C LEU A 173 -13.77 48.19 15.59
N LEU A 174 -13.14 47.02 15.42
CA LEU A 174 -13.05 45.99 16.45
C LEU A 174 -12.33 46.50 17.71
N LYS A 175 -11.21 47.22 17.57
CA LYS A 175 -10.44 47.77 18.70
C LYS A 175 -11.24 48.77 19.53
N GLN A 176 -12.06 49.60 18.88
CA GLN A 176 -12.86 50.64 19.53
C GLN A 176 -14.14 50.09 20.19
N ASN A 177 -14.63 48.94 19.76
CA ASN A 177 -15.97 48.43 20.12
C ASN A 177 -15.94 47.06 20.81
N LEU A 178 -14.91 46.78 21.63
CA LEU A 178 -14.74 45.50 22.32
C LEU A 178 -15.90 45.08 23.24
N GLN A 179 -16.74 46.02 23.68
CA GLN A 179 -17.91 45.74 24.53
C GLN A 179 -19.22 45.63 23.73
N ASN A 180 -19.24 45.99 22.44
CA ASN A 180 -20.44 45.98 21.60
C ASN A 180 -20.57 44.65 20.84
N HIS A 181 -21.15 43.64 21.50
CA HIS A 181 -21.26 42.29 20.94
C HIS A 181 -22.02 42.21 19.60
N LYS A 182 -22.96 43.12 19.32
CA LYS A 182 -23.73 43.12 18.07
C LYS A 182 -22.83 43.47 16.88
N LEU A 183 -21.92 44.42 17.06
CA LEU A 183 -20.98 44.87 16.01
C LEU A 183 -19.78 43.93 15.85
N LEU A 184 -19.31 43.32 16.94
CA LEU A 184 -18.14 42.42 16.91
C LEU A 184 -18.36 41.19 16.02
N LEU A 185 -19.55 40.58 16.08
CA LEU A 185 -19.79 39.30 15.38
C LEU A 185 -19.66 39.42 13.86
N PRO A 186 -20.32 40.37 13.16
CA PRO A 186 -20.12 40.56 11.72
C PRO A 186 -18.68 40.95 11.36
N CYS A 187 -18.03 41.78 12.19
CA CYS A 187 -16.63 42.18 11.95
C CYS A 187 -15.66 40.99 12.02
N LEU A 188 -15.85 40.07 12.98
CA LEU A 188 -15.04 38.85 13.09
C LEU A 188 -15.29 37.91 11.91
N LEU A 189 -16.54 37.75 11.46
CA LEU A 189 -16.85 36.94 10.28
C LEU A 189 -16.15 37.48 9.03
N VAL A 190 -16.16 38.80 8.81
CA VAL A 190 -15.42 39.43 7.72
C VAL A 190 -13.91 39.23 7.87
N LEU A 191 -13.39 39.42 9.08
CA LEU A 191 -11.97 39.24 9.39
C LEU A 191 -11.50 37.80 9.14
N ARG A 192 -12.34 36.80 9.44
CA ARG A 192 -12.08 35.39 9.12
C ARG A 192 -11.90 35.20 7.61
N VAL A 193 -12.79 35.76 6.79
CA VAL A 193 -12.68 35.68 5.32
C VAL A 193 -11.46 36.44 4.80
N TYR A 194 -11.13 37.61 5.38
CA TYR A 194 -9.87 38.30 5.05
C TYR A 194 -8.65 37.42 5.30
N SER A 195 -8.67 36.67 6.40
CA SER A 195 -7.58 35.80 6.84
C SER A 195 -7.45 34.51 6.03
N SER A 196 -8.46 34.12 5.24
CA SER A 196 -8.34 33.02 4.27
C SER A 196 -7.27 33.28 3.22
N ASN A 197 -6.91 34.55 2.97
CA ASN A 197 -5.74 34.91 2.16
C ASN A 197 -4.49 35.01 3.04
N THR A 198 -3.45 34.23 2.72
CA THR A 198 -2.22 34.14 3.52
C THR A 198 -1.49 35.48 3.70
N VAL A 199 -1.42 36.31 2.65
CA VAL A 199 -0.78 37.64 2.71
C VAL A 199 -1.54 38.57 3.66
N ASN A 200 -2.88 38.53 3.61
CA ASN A 200 -3.71 39.31 4.52
C ASN A 200 -3.57 38.82 5.96
N ALA A 201 -3.56 37.51 6.19
CA ALA A 201 -3.35 36.94 7.51
C ALA A 201 -2.04 37.45 8.13
N VAL A 202 -0.93 37.41 7.38
CA VAL A 202 0.38 37.94 7.81
C VAL A 202 0.30 39.43 8.18
N SER A 203 -0.36 40.23 7.32
CA SER A 203 -0.51 41.68 7.53
C SER A 203 -1.35 41.99 8.79
N LEU A 204 -2.48 41.31 8.95
CA LEU A 204 -3.35 41.44 10.13
C LEU A 204 -2.61 41.05 11.42
N GLY A 205 -1.80 39.99 11.37
CA GLY A 205 -0.93 39.60 12.48
C GLY A 205 0.04 40.70 12.90
N LYS A 206 0.70 41.37 11.94
CA LYS A 206 1.58 42.53 12.20
C LYS A 206 0.83 43.72 12.83
N ASN A 207 -0.44 43.92 12.49
CA ASN A 207 -1.28 45.00 13.01
C ASN A 207 -1.91 44.73 14.39
N GLY A 208 -1.43 43.70 15.10
CA GLY A 208 -1.84 43.37 16.47
C GLY A 208 -3.19 42.65 16.58
N VAL A 209 -3.69 42.06 15.48
CA VAL A 209 -4.98 41.35 15.48
C VAL A 209 -4.93 40.07 16.33
N LEU A 210 -3.77 39.40 16.42
CA LEU A 210 -3.62 38.22 17.29
C LEU A 210 -3.85 38.56 18.77
N GLU A 211 -3.22 39.62 19.27
CA GLU A 211 -3.43 40.13 20.64
C GLU A 211 -4.87 40.56 20.88
N LEU A 212 -5.52 41.13 19.85
CA LEU A 212 -6.93 41.47 19.90
C LEU A 212 -7.82 40.22 20.02
N MET A 213 -7.52 39.14 19.30
CA MET A 213 -8.25 37.87 19.41
C MET A 213 -8.13 37.29 20.82
N PHE A 214 -6.91 37.26 21.40
CA PHE A 214 -6.73 36.79 22.77
C PHE A 214 -7.41 37.69 23.81
N LYS A 215 -7.53 39.00 23.58
CA LYS A 215 -8.35 39.91 24.41
C LYS A 215 -9.85 39.66 24.30
N ILE A 216 -10.35 39.20 23.16
CA ILE A 216 -11.78 38.86 22.97
C ILE A 216 -12.07 37.47 23.55
N ILE A 217 -11.15 36.52 23.39
CA ILE A 217 -11.27 35.14 23.89
C ILE A 217 -11.05 35.08 25.41
N GLY A 218 -10.14 35.89 25.95
CA GLY A 218 -9.69 35.90 27.35
C GLY A 218 -10.75 36.19 28.43
N PRO A 219 -11.71 37.13 28.27
CA PRO A 219 -12.81 37.29 29.20
C PRO A 219 -13.84 36.17 28.99
N TYR A 220 -13.49 34.98 29.47
CA TYR A 220 -14.29 33.77 29.37
C TYR A 220 -15.71 34.02 29.90
N SER A 221 -16.72 33.94 29.03
CA SER A 221 -18.10 34.14 29.43
C SER A 221 -19.03 33.14 28.76
N LYS A 222 -19.75 32.37 29.58
CA LYS A 222 -20.83 31.46 29.15
C LYS A 222 -22.03 32.21 28.53
N LYS A 223 -22.04 33.55 28.57
CA LYS A 223 -23.15 34.39 28.08
C LYS A 223 -23.15 34.59 26.56
N ASN A 224 -22.02 34.44 25.86
CA ASN A 224 -21.93 34.72 24.42
C ASN A 224 -21.08 33.68 23.66
N THR A 225 -21.56 32.44 23.64
CA THR A 225 -20.84 31.29 23.06
C THR A 225 -20.70 31.35 21.53
N SER A 226 -21.64 32.00 20.83
CA SER A 226 -21.57 32.20 19.38
C SER A 226 -20.42 33.13 18.99
N LEU A 227 -20.23 34.22 19.72
CA LEU A 227 -19.11 35.14 19.53
C LEU A 227 -17.77 34.42 19.76
N LEU A 228 -17.65 33.68 20.86
CA LEU A 228 -16.43 32.93 21.18
C LEU A 228 -16.08 31.90 20.09
N LYS A 229 -17.06 31.14 19.60
CA LYS A 229 -16.86 30.20 18.48
C LYS A 229 -16.28 30.93 17.26
N VAL A 230 -16.89 32.03 16.84
CA VAL A 230 -16.43 32.80 15.67
C VAL A 230 -15.06 33.41 15.90
N SER A 231 -14.75 33.88 17.11
CA SER A 231 -13.41 34.37 17.47
C SER A 231 -12.35 33.27 17.33
N LEU A 232 -12.64 32.05 17.79
CA LEU A 232 -11.73 30.91 17.64
C LEU A 232 -11.57 30.48 16.18
N ASP A 233 -12.64 30.43 15.39
CA ASP A 233 -12.56 30.14 13.95
C ASP A 233 -11.70 31.20 13.22
N THR A 234 -11.85 32.47 13.61
CA THR A 234 -11.09 33.59 13.07
C THR A 234 -9.61 33.50 13.45
N LEU A 235 -9.32 33.19 14.71
CA LEU A 235 -7.96 32.93 15.18
C LEU A 235 -7.35 31.74 14.44
N GLY A 236 -8.08 30.64 14.29
CA GLY A 236 -7.67 29.48 13.51
C GLY A 236 -7.27 29.83 12.08
N ALA A 237 -8.08 30.64 11.38
CA ALA A 237 -7.77 31.11 10.02
C ALA A 237 -6.48 31.97 9.98
N LEU A 238 -6.29 32.87 10.96
CA LEU A 238 -5.05 33.67 11.07
C LEU A 238 -3.81 32.80 11.32
N LEU A 239 -3.95 31.73 12.12
CA LEU A 239 -2.87 30.82 12.51
C LEU A 239 -2.44 29.86 11.41
N LYS A 240 -3.21 29.72 10.31
CA LYS A 240 -2.75 28.97 9.12
C LYS A 240 -1.43 29.54 8.55
N SER A 241 -1.16 30.84 8.77
CA SER A 241 0.13 31.43 8.41
C SER A 241 1.23 31.05 9.41
N LYS A 242 2.34 30.47 8.91
CA LYS A 242 3.53 30.12 9.72
C LYS A 242 4.04 31.31 10.57
N THR A 243 4.04 32.53 10.02
CA THR A 243 4.52 33.72 10.76
C THR A 243 3.59 34.12 11.91
N ASN A 244 2.28 33.91 11.77
CA ASN A 244 1.32 34.20 12.83
C ASN A 244 1.32 33.09 13.88
N ALA A 245 1.43 31.83 13.45
CA ALA A 245 1.68 30.71 14.35
C ALA A 245 2.90 30.99 15.24
N GLN A 246 4.00 31.48 14.67
CA GLN A 246 5.21 31.87 15.43
C GLN A 246 4.94 32.96 16.47
N ARG A 247 4.15 34.00 16.14
CA ARG A 247 3.74 35.03 17.10
C ARG A 247 2.84 34.48 18.21
N ALA A 248 2.02 33.48 17.90
CA ALA A 248 1.06 32.90 18.84
C ALA A 248 1.63 31.81 19.74
N VAL A 249 2.90 31.40 19.55
CA VAL A 249 3.56 30.37 20.37
C VAL A 249 3.47 30.67 21.88
N VAL A 250 3.61 31.94 22.27
CA VAL A 250 3.53 32.38 23.68
C VAL A 250 2.15 32.15 24.31
N HIS A 251 1.10 31.99 23.50
CA HIS A 251 -0.28 31.83 23.95
C HIS A 251 -0.73 30.36 24.00
N VAL A 252 0.15 29.40 23.71
CA VAL A 252 -0.15 27.96 23.79
C VAL A 252 -0.64 27.52 25.19
N PRO A 253 0.00 27.93 26.32
CA PRO A 253 -0.50 27.59 27.65
C PRO A 253 -1.91 28.12 27.91
N VAL A 254 -2.22 29.31 27.40
CA VAL A 254 -3.55 29.92 27.53
C VAL A 254 -4.58 29.09 26.76
N LEU A 255 -4.30 28.69 25.52
CA LEU A 255 -5.20 27.84 24.73
C LEU A 255 -5.46 26.49 25.40
N LEU A 256 -4.43 25.85 25.97
CA LEU A 256 -4.56 24.59 26.71
C LEU A 256 -5.42 24.75 27.96
N TYR A 257 -5.20 25.83 28.73
CA TYR A 257 -6.01 26.16 29.91
C TYR A 257 -7.49 26.33 29.55
N ILE A 258 -7.79 27.09 28.49
CA ILE A 258 -9.15 27.32 28.01
C ILE A 258 -9.80 26.01 27.57
N TYR A 259 -9.06 25.19 26.83
CA TYR A 259 -9.54 23.89 26.38
C TYR A 259 -9.93 22.98 27.56
N GLN A 260 -9.06 22.90 28.57
CA GLN A 260 -9.29 22.08 29.76
C GLN A 260 -10.47 22.61 30.60
N ASP A 261 -10.61 23.92 30.74
CA ASP A 261 -11.75 24.53 31.43
C ASP A 261 -13.07 24.22 30.71
N TRP A 262 -13.12 24.38 29.39
CA TRP A 262 -14.30 23.99 28.60
C TRP A 262 -14.61 22.51 28.69
N HIS A 263 -13.60 21.65 28.69
CA HIS A 263 -13.77 20.21 28.84
C HIS A 263 -14.43 19.87 30.19
N ARG A 264 -13.94 20.43 31.30
CA ARG A 264 -14.50 20.21 32.65
C ARG A 264 -15.92 20.77 32.82
N ASN A 265 -16.25 21.85 32.13
CA ASN A 265 -17.54 22.55 32.29
C ASN A 265 -18.62 22.16 31.27
N ASP A 266 -18.27 21.62 30.09
CA ASP A 266 -19.19 21.21 29.03
C ASP A 266 -19.60 19.73 29.15
N THR A 267 -20.11 19.35 30.33
CA THR A 267 -20.49 17.96 30.67
C THR A 267 -21.65 17.43 29.82
N ARG A 268 -22.42 18.32 29.17
CA ARG A 268 -23.50 17.94 28.22
C ARG A 268 -23.08 18.06 26.76
N HIS A 269 -21.83 18.38 26.48
CA HIS A 269 -21.23 18.51 25.14
C HIS A 269 -21.98 19.47 24.19
N ARG A 270 -22.66 20.47 24.74
CA ARG A 270 -23.43 21.47 23.97
C ARG A 270 -22.51 22.46 23.25
N HIS A 271 -21.24 22.49 23.63
CA HIS A 271 -20.26 23.47 23.18
C HIS A 271 -19.04 22.80 22.52
N ILE A 272 -19.24 21.61 21.94
CA ILE A 272 -18.20 20.86 21.19
C ILE A 272 -17.46 21.72 20.16
N LEU A 273 -18.15 22.62 19.46
CA LEU A 273 -17.56 23.48 18.43
C LEU A 273 -16.54 24.48 18.99
N ILE A 274 -16.69 24.90 20.25
CA ILE A 274 -15.71 25.77 20.91
C ILE A 274 -14.44 24.97 21.20
N ARG A 275 -14.58 23.75 21.74
CA ARG A 275 -13.44 22.82 21.94
C ARG A 275 -12.74 22.50 20.62
N LYS A 276 -13.50 22.23 19.54
CA LYS A 276 -12.96 22.02 18.18
C LYS A 276 -12.19 23.25 17.69
N GLY A 277 -12.73 24.46 17.88
CA GLY A 277 -12.06 25.71 17.52
C GLY A 277 -10.72 25.92 18.23
N ILE A 278 -10.63 25.58 19.52
CA ILE A 278 -9.39 25.66 20.29
C ILE A 278 -8.35 24.64 19.81
N LEU A 279 -8.78 23.37 19.62
CA LEU A 279 -7.92 22.33 19.05
C LEU A 279 -7.44 22.70 17.64
N GLY A 280 -8.28 23.32 16.82
CA GLY A 280 -7.89 23.85 15.51
C GLY A 280 -6.79 24.92 15.58
N CYS A 281 -6.82 25.79 16.60
CA CYS A 281 -5.75 26.74 16.86
C CYS A 281 -4.44 26.04 17.27
N LEU A 282 -4.52 25.06 18.19
CA LEU A 282 -3.36 24.26 18.63
C LEU A 282 -2.76 23.45 17.45
N LYS A 283 -3.60 22.83 16.61
CA LYS A 283 -3.20 22.16 15.37
C LYS A 283 -2.39 23.08 14.46
N ASN A 284 -2.86 24.31 14.24
CA ASN A 284 -2.15 25.25 13.37
C ASN A 284 -0.84 25.75 13.97
N ILE A 285 -0.77 25.97 15.30
CA ILE A 285 0.46 26.38 15.97
C ILE A 285 1.50 25.24 15.98
N THR A 286 1.08 24.01 16.19
CA THR A 286 1.97 22.83 16.21
C THR A 286 2.49 22.43 14.82
N ASN A 287 2.03 23.07 13.75
CA ASN A 287 2.67 22.98 12.43
C ASN A 287 4.09 23.58 12.41
N ILE A 288 4.50 24.39 13.39
CA ILE A 288 5.87 24.93 13.49
C ILE A 288 6.68 24.29 14.63
N LYS A 289 8.01 24.11 14.46
CA LYS A 289 8.91 23.50 15.47
C LYS A 289 8.78 24.17 16.85
N LEU A 290 8.79 25.51 16.88
CA LEU A 290 8.64 26.29 18.11
C LEU A 290 7.28 26.08 18.78
N GLY A 291 6.22 25.91 17.99
CA GLY A 291 4.87 25.65 18.49
C GLY A 291 4.74 24.26 19.11
N ARG A 292 5.35 23.23 18.50
CA ARG A 292 5.43 21.88 19.08
C ARG A 292 6.18 21.89 20.40
N LYS A 293 7.34 22.56 20.45
CA LYS A 293 8.11 22.72 21.69
C LYS A 293 7.27 23.40 22.78
N ALA A 294 6.65 24.54 22.50
CA ALA A 294 5.81 25.24 23.48
C ALA A 294 4.59 24.41 23.94
N PHE A 295 4.02 23.58 23.05
CA PHE A 295 2.95 22.66 23.39
C PHE A 295 3.41 21.57 24.36
N ILE A 296 4.59 20.97 24.12
CA ILE A 296 5.18 19.97 25.00
C ILE A 296 5.56 20.59 26.36
N ASP A 297 6.25 21.74 26.34
CA ASP A 297 6.69 22.46 27.55
C ASP A 297 5.50 22.89 28.43
N ALA A 298 4.31 23.06 27.84
CA ALA A 298 3.06 23.39 28.53
C ALA A 298 2.22 22.17 28.96
N ASP A 299 2.82 20.98 29.01
CA ASP A 299 2.18 19.69 29.33
C ASP A 299 1.01 19.32 28.40
N GLY A 300 1.04 19.82 27.16
CA GLY A 300 -0.03 19.65 26.18
C GLY A 300 -0.30 18.19 25.83
N MET A 301 0.73 17.35 25.79
CA MET A 301 0.59 15.90 25.52
C MET A 301 -0.30 15.23 26.56
N ARG A 302 -0.04 15.46 27.86
CA ARG A 302 -0.83 14.88 28.95
C ARG A 302 -2.25 15.44 29.00
N ILE A 303 -2.41 16.75 28.80
CA ILE A 303 -3.73 17.40 28.79
C ILE A 303 -4.61 16.82 27.67
N LEU A 304 -4.10 16.75 26.44
CA LEU A 304 -4.86 16.20 25.31
C LEU A 304 -5.09 14.69 25.46
N TYR A 305 -4.13 13.93 26.00
CA TYR A 305 -4.30 12.51 26.28
C TYR A 305 -5.43 12.25 27.29
N ASN A 306 -5.41 12.89 28.45
CA ASN A 306 -6.43 12.71 29.49
C ASN A 306 -7.82 13.12 29.01
N THR A 307 -7.94 14.29 28.39
CA THR A 307 -9.25 14.77 27.89
C THR A 307 -9.80 13.90 26.76
N SER A 308 -8.92 13.33 25.92
CA SER A 308 -9.35 12.46 24.82
C SER A 308 -9.76 11.08 25.34
N THR A 309 -9.02 10.51 26.30
CA THR A 309 -9.35 9.21 26.93
C THR A 309 -10.69 9.27 27.66
N GLU A 310 -11.00 10.37 28.36
CA GLU A 310 -12.32 10.63 28.94
C GLU A 310 -13.44 10.70 27.89
N CYS A 311 -13.13 11.10 26.65
CA CYS A 311 -14.11 11.21 25.56
C CYS A 311 -14.27 9.92 24.73
N LEU A 312 -13.35 8.94 24.80
CA LEU A 312 -13.34 7.74 23.96
C LEU A 312 -14.68 6.98 23.90
N PRO A 313 -15.46 6.85 24.99
CA PRO A 313 -16.74 6.13 24.94
C PRO A 313 -17.85 6.84 24.14
N VAL A 314 -17.67 8.11 23.77
CA VAL A 314 -18.73 8.97 23.20
C VAL A 314 -18.43 9.31 21.74
N ARG A 315 -19.02 8.56 20.80
CA ARG A 315 -18.79 8.74 19.34
C ARG A 315 -19.05 10.15 18.79
N THR A 316 -19.99 10.90 19.38
CA THR A 316 -20.24 12.29 18.94
C THR A 316 -19.05 13.23 19.20
N LEU A 317 -18.06 12.80 19.99
CA LEU A 317 -16.83 13.53 20.30
C LEU A 317 -15.62 13.11 19.44
N ASP A 318 -15.76 12.14 18.53
CA ASP A 318 -14.67 11.68 17.65
C ASP A 318 -13.93 12.83 16.94
N PRO A 319 -14.58 13.89 16.45
CA PRO A 319 -13.86 15.02 15.83
C PRO A 319 -12.85 15.70 16.77
N LEU A 320 -13.14 15.75 18.08
CA LEU A 320 -12.20 16.29 19.08
C LEU A 320 -11.03 15.33 19.30
N ILE A 321 -11.32 14.04 19.40
CA ILE A 321 -10.33 13.00 19.65
C ILE A 321 -9.37 12.89 18.46
N ASN A 322 -9.89 12.90 17.23
CA ASN A 322 -9.09 12.85 16.01
C ASN A 322 -8.17 14.07 15.88
N THR A 323 -8.70 15.28 16.13
CA THR A 323 -7.87 16.50 16.12
C THR A 323 -6.82 16.47 17.23
N SER A 324 -7.16 15.97 18.42
CA SER A 324 -6.22 15.85 19.54
C SER A 324 -5.12 14.83 19.26
N SER A 325 -5.50 13.66 18.73
CA SER A 325 -4.57 12.61 18.29
C SER A 325 -3.59 13.15 17.24
N LEU A 326 -4.09 13.89 16.24
CA LEU A 326 -3.25 14.53 15.22
C LEU A 326 -2.23 15.50 15.83
N VAL A 327 -2.66 16.35 16.77
CA VAL A 327 -1.77 17.28 17.48
C VAL A 327 -0.72 16.52 18.29
N MET A 328 -1.12 15.48 19.03
CA MET A 328 -0.21 14.68 19.84
C MET A 328 0.80 13.91 18.99
N ARG A 329 0.37 13.25 17.90
CA ARG A 329 1.26 12.56 16.95
C ARG A 329 2.27 13.51 16.34
N LYS A 330 1.82 14.70 15.92
CA LYS A 330 2.69 15.75 15.37
C LYS A 330 3.72 16.26 16.37
N CYS A 331 3.36 16.30 17.66
CA CYS A 331 4.25 16.72 18.74
C CYS A 331 5.04 15.55 19.34
N PHE A 332 4.79 14.32 18.93
CA PHE A 332 5.49 13.15 19.43
C PHE A 332 6.98 13.20 19.01
N PRO A 333 7.93 12.91 19.91
CA PRO A 333 9.35 12.89 19.56
C PRO A 333 9.67 11.90 18.44
N LYS A 334 10.28 12.39 17.36
CA LYS A 334 10.78 11.53 16.28
C LYS A 334 12.00 10.75 16.77
N ASN A 335 11.93 9.43 16.71
CA ASN A 335 12.99 8.52 17.14
C ASN A 335 13.64 7.81 15.94
N ARG A 336 14.84 7.25 16.16
CA ARG A 336 15.47 6.30 15.23
C ARG A 336 15.02 4.88 15.57
N LEU A 337 15.13 3.97 14.61
CA LEU A 337 14.96 2.55 14.90
C LEU A 337 16.01 2.09 15.94
N PRO A 338 15.70 1.11 16.81
CA PRO A 338 16.61 0.61 17.85
C PRO A 338 17.71 -0.32 17.27
N LEU A 339 18.34 0.13 16.17
CA LEU A 339 19.36 -0.58 15.41
C LEU A 339 20.66 0.24 15.34
N PRO A 340 21.83 -0.41 15.29
CA PRO A 340 23.09 0.28 15.05
C PRO A 340 23.19 0.82 13.61
N THR A 341 22.53 0.16 12.65
CA THR A 341 22.49 0.52 11.24
C THR A 341 21.21 -0.04 10.61
N ILE A 342 20.71 0.61 9.56
CA ILE A 342 19.52 0.14 8.80
C ILE A 342 19.88 -0.84 7.68
N LYS A 343 21.16 -1.01 7.35
CA LYS A 343 21.63 -2.07 6.43
C LYS A 343 21.34 -3.44 7.02
N SER A 344 21.21 -4.42 6.12
CA SER A 344 21.03 -5.82 6.49
C SER A 344 22.18 -6.27 7.40
N VAL A 345 21.87 -7.12 8.39
CA VAL A 345 22.89 -7.76 9.22
C VAL A 345 23.79 -8.67 8.38
N PHE A 346 23.24 -9.22 7.30
CA PHE A 346 23.96 -10.10 6.40
C PHE A 346 24.46 -9.32 5.18
N HIS A 347 25.67 -9.66 4.76
CA HIS A 347 26.35 -9.03 3.63
C HIS A 347 26.87 -10.10 2.69
N HIS A 348 26.63 -9.92 1.39
CA HIS A 348 27.17 -10.79 0.36
C HIS A 348 28.13 -10.01 -0.53
N GLN A 349 29.39 -10.44 -0.59
CA GLN A 349 30.39 -9.75 -1.38
C GLN A 349 30.22 -10.03 -2.87
N LEU A 350 29.87 -9.00 -3.64
CA LEU A 350 29.80 -9.10 -5.11
C LEU A 350 31.21 -9.10 -5.71
N LEU A 351 31.43 -9.94 -6.74
CA LEU A 351 32.68 -10.00 -7.52
C LEU A 351 32.96 -8.68 -8.25
N ARG A 352 31.90 -8.03 -8.74
CA ARG A 352 31.96 -6.74 -9.41
C ARG A 352 30.81 -5.87 -8.92
N VAL A 353 31.14 -4.72 -8.34
CA VAL A 353 30.15 -3.73 -7.93
C VAL A 353 30.05 -2.64 -9.00
N PRO A 354 28.91 -2.46 -9.68
CA PRO A 354 28.72 -1.38 -10.63
C PRO A 354 28.85 -0.02 -9.94
N ALA A 355 29.67 0.89 -10.45
CA ALA A 355 30.01 2.16 -9.80
C ALA A 355 28.80 3.09 -9.50
N GLY A 356 27.66 2.88 -10.18
CA GLY A 356 26.41 3.61 -9.95
C GLY A 356 25.24 2.78 -9.41
N GLY A 357 25.44 1.48 -9.16
CA GLY A 357 24.36 0.59 -8.69
C GLY A 357 24.03 0.77 -7.20
N PRO A 358 22.87 0.27 -6.73
CA PRO A 358 22.42 0.44 -5.35
C PRO A 358 23.46 0.00 -4.31
N VAL A 359 24.18 -1.10 -4.59
CA VAL A 359 25.22 -1.63 -3.70
C VAL A 359 26.45 -0.73 -3.64
N ALA A 360 26.88 -0.12 -4.74
CA ALA A 360 27.98 0.85 -4.70
C ALA A 360 27.59 2.08 -3.88
N GLN A 361 26.37 2.57 -4.07
CA GLN A 361 25.84 3.68 -3.27
C GLN A 361 25.84 3.32 -1.78
N LEU A 362 25.42 2.10 -1.44
CA LEU A 362 25.42 1.59 -0.08
C LEU A 362 26.84 1.42 0.51
N TYR A 363 27.80 0.93 -0.26
CA TYR A 363 29.19 0.72 0.19
C TYR A 363 29.97 2.03 0.33
N ASN A 364 29.66 3.04 -0.50
CA ASN A 364 30.31 4.35 -0.45
C ASN A 364 29.82 5.23 0.71
N GLN A 365 28.79 4.80 1.45
CA GLN A 365 28.30 5.54 2.61
C GLN A 365 29.25 5.43 3.81
N PRO A 366 29.55 6.56 4.50
CA PRO A 366 30.37 6.53 5.71
C PRO A 366 29.74 5.69 6.83
N LEU A 367 30.57 4.93 7.56
CA LEU A 367 30.14 4.14 8.72
C LEU A 367 29.48 5.06 9.77
N GLY A 368 28.24 4.74 10.16
CA GLY A 368 27.47 5.45 11.20
C GLY A 368 26.54 6.58 10.73
N VAL A 369 26.39 6.81 9.42
CA VAL A 369 25.58 7.93 8.86
C VAL A 369 24.22 7.49 8.29
N ASP A 370 23.93 6.19 8.26
CA ASP A 370 22.80 5.62 7.47
C ASP A 370 21.40 6.06 7.96
N ASP A 371 21.24 6.34 9.26
CA ASP A 371 19.97 6.82 9.85
C ASP A 371 20.11 8.15 10.61
N VAL A 372 20.92 9.09 10.10
CA VAL A 372 20.96 10.43 10.70
C VAL A 372 19.64 11.13 10.42
N VAL A 373 18.80 11.26 11.46
CA VAL A 373 17.63 12.16 11.46
C VAL A 373 18.10 13.53 10.96
N ASP A 374 17.71 13.88 9.74
CA ASP A 374 18.13 15.12 9.11
C ASP A 374 17.57 16.27 9.98
N LYS A 375 18.45 17.04 10.60
CA LYS A 375 18.05 18.14 11.50
C LYS A 375 17.29 19.24 10.75
N SER A 376 17.42 19.29 9.42
CA SER A 376 16.63 20.18 8.56
C SER A 376 15.16 19.72 8.46
N ASP A 377 14.90 18.44 8.68
CA ASP A 377 13.72 17.67 8.23
C ASP A 377 12.49 17.73 9.14
N ASN A 378 12.30 18.89 9.76
CA ASN A 378 11.23 19.07 10.72
C ASN A 378 10.36 20.30 10.38
N ASN A 379 10.23 20.75 9.11
CA ASN A 379 9.10 21.58 8.57
C ASN A 379 9.35 22.29 7.22
N GLU A 380 9.92 21.62 6.22
CA GLU A 380 9.84 22.01 4.80
C GLU A 380 9.44 20.69 4.12
N ASP A 381 8.20 20.39 3.73
CA ASP A 381 7.23 21.18 3.00
C ASP A 381 5.79 20.64 3.16
N ALA A 382 4.81 21.48 2.84
CA ALA A 382 3.46 21.04 2.51
C ALA A 382 3.49 20.65 1.03
N GLU A 383 3.86 19.42 0.72
CA GLU A 383 3.68 18.86 -0.62
C GLU A 383 2.32 18.16 -0.64
N ALA A 384 1.47 18.62 -1.56
CA ALA A 384 0.22 17.98 -1.90
C ALA A 384 0.50 16.59 -2.46
N GLU A 385 -0.46 15.71 -2.23
CA GLU A 385 -0.54 14.32 -2.70
C GLU A 385 0.05 14.12 -4.10
N ASN A 386 1.08 13.27 -4.18
CA ASN A 386 1.36 12.43 -5.32
C ASN A 386 1.54 11.02 -4.75
N ASP A 387 0.42 10.36 -4.52
CA ASP A 387 0.33 9.01 -3.93
C ASP A 387 0.53 7.92 -5.00
N THR A 388 1.57 8.08 -5.83
CA THR A 388 2.07 7.05 -6.77
C THR A 388 3.34 6.40 -6.20
N GLU A 389 3.26 5.94 -4.95
CA GLU A 389 4.33 5.13 -4.35
C GLU A 389 4.14 3.65 -4.68
N ASN A 390 4.41 3.32 -5.94
CA ASN A 390 4.89 2.00 -6.38
C ASN A 390 6.01 2.14 -7.44
N GLU A 391 6.62 3.34 -7.55
CA GLU A 391 7.65 3.66 -8.56
C GLU A 391 8.82 4.47 -7.98
N VAL A 392 9.12 4.33 -6.68
CA VAL A 392 10.22 5.09 -6.06
C VAL A 392 11.53 4.34 -6.20
N GLU A 393 12.02 4.17 -7.43
CA GLU A 393 13.45 3.92 -7.71
C GLU A 393 13.82 4.43 -9.12
N GLU A 394 13.48 5.67 -9.50
CA GLU A 394 14.03 6.21 -10.76
C GLU A 394 14.04 7.75 -10.78
N LYS A 395 14.98 8.33 -10.04
CA LYS A 395 15.50 9.66 -10.35
C LYS A 395 17.01 9.58 -10.52
N ASP A 396 17.44 9.05 -11.65
CA ASP A 396 18.67 9.52 -12.28
C ASP A 396 18.67 9.24 -13.80
N HIS A 397 18.59 10.35 -14.55
CA HIS A 397 19.24 10.66 -15.84
C HIS A 397 18.35 11.52 -16.74
N HIS A 398 18.71 12.80 -16.84
CA HIS A 398 18.21 13.71 -17.87
C HIS A 398 18.81 13.34 -19.24
N ALA A 399 17.97 12.88 -20.17
CA ALA A 399 18.06 13.14 -21.61
C ALA A 399 16.64 13.00 -22.23
N GLY A 400 16.38 13.71 -23.32
CA GLY A 400 15.06 14.25 -23.69
C GLY A 400 13.97 13.26 -24.09
N ASN A 401 12.70 13.70 -23.99
CA ASN A 401 11.46 13.14 -24.57
C ASN A 401 11.48 11.65 -24.96
N ASP A 402 11.85 10.78 -24.01
CA ASP A 402 12.09 9.36 -24.24
C ASP A 402 11.00 8.47 -23.63
N ASP A 403 9.76 8.92 -23.60
CA ASP A 403 8.68 8.25 -22.89
C ASP A 403 8.00 7.13 -23.71
N ILE A 404 8.01 5.90 -23.17
CA ILE A 404 7.38 4.72 -23.81
C ILE A 404 5.86 4.85 -23.89
N GLU A 405 5.25 5.60 -22.98
CA GLU A 405 3.80 5.84 -22.96
C GLU A 405 3.33 6.71 -24.13
N THR A 406 4.26 7.49 -24.72
CA THR A 406 3.97 8.44 -25.81
C THR A 406 4.62 8.09 -27.15
N ASP A 407 5.63 7.23 -27.18
CA ASP A 407 6.30 6.81 -28.41
C ASP A 407 5.80 5.44 -28.90
N ILE A 408 4.90 5.45 -29.89
CA ILE A 408 4.36 4.25 -30.53
C ILE A 408 5.49 3.34 -31.07
N ASN A 409 6.63 3.91 -31.51
CA ASN A 409 7.76 3.12 -32.01
C ASN A 409 8.52 2.37 -30.90
N LYS A 410 8.32 2.73 -29.62
CA LYS A 410 8.86 2.00 -28.47
C LYS A 410 7.92 0.90 -27.97
N LEU A 411 6.64 0.99 -28.33
CA LEU A 411 5.62 -0.03 -28.04
C LEU A 411 5.56 -1.11 -29.13
N THR A 412 6.11 -0.87 -30.33
CA THR A 412 6.17 -1.90 -31.37
C THR A 412 7.24 -2.96 -31.04
N PRO A 413 6.97 -4.25 -31.34
CA PRO A 413 7.97 -5.30 -31.21
C PRO A 413 9.22 -4.96 -32.01
N ARG A 414 10.41 -5.06 -31.39
CA ARG A 414 11.68 -4.81 -32.08
C ARG A 414 12.16 -6.10 -32.72
N GLU A 415 12.35 -6.09 -34.05
CA GLU A 415 12.89 -7.25 -34.80
C GLU A 415 14.40 -7.47 -34.59
N THR A 416 15.11 -6.55 -33.92
CA THR A 416 16.54 -6.68 -33.68
C THR A 416 16.82 -7.60 -32.50
N HIS A 417 17.20 -8.85 -32.79
CA HIS A 417 17.77 -9.75 -31.80
C HIS A 417 19.00 -9.10 -31.17
N SER A 418 18.97 -8.85 -29.86
CA SER A 418 20.07 -8.18 -29.16
C SER A 418 21.34 -9.03 -29.06
N ARG A 419 21.27 -10.34 -29.34
CA ARG A 419 22.42 -11.26 -29.30
C ARG A 419 22.56 -12.08 -30.59
N PRO A 420 23.79 -12.32 -31.07
CA PRO A 420 24.04 -13.21 -32.20
C PRO A 420 23.56 -14.64 -31.94
N PHE A 421 23.12 -15.33 -32.98
CA PHE A 421 22.64 -16.72 -32.88
C PHE A 421 23.74 -17.67 -32.38
N GLU A 422 25.00 -17.42 -32.74
CA GLU A 422 26.16 -18.21 -32.33
C GLU A 422 26.32 -18.24 -30.80
N GLU A 423 26.04 -17.12 -30.12
CA GLU A 423 26.05 -17.05 -28.65
C GLU A 423 24.86 -17.78 -28.03
N LEU A 424 23.71 -17.77 -28.72
CA LEU A 424 22.49 -18.45 -28.26
C LEU A 424 22.53 -19.96 -28.48
N LYS A 425 23.40 -20.47 -29.36
CA LYS A 425 23.48 -21.90 -29.68
C LYS A 425 23.77 -22.78 -28.47
N ILE A 426 24.44 -22.25 -27.44
CA ILE A 426 24.69 -22.98 -26.18
C ILE A 426 23.40 -23.44 -25.48
N TYR A 427 22.27 -22.76 -25.75
CA TYR A 427 20.98 -23.06 -25.14
C TYR A 427 20.23 -24.20 -25.83
N GLU A 428 20.67 -24.64 -27.01
CA GLU A 428 20.12 -25.81 -27.72
C GLU A 428 20.04 -27.06 -26.82
N ARG A 429 21.02 -27.23 -25.93
CA ARG A 429 21.08 -28.33 -24.95
C ARG A 429 19.88 -28.41 -24.00
N PHE A 430 19.15 -27.32 -23.82
CA PHE A 430 17.96 -27.27 -22.95
C PHE A 430 16.68 -27.67 -23.68
N PHE A 431 16.74 -27.94 -24.99
CA PHE A 431 15.59 -28.24 -25.85
C PHE A 431 15.76 -29.57 -26.58
N LEU A 432 16.28 -30.60 -25.90
CA LEU A 432 16.46 -31.93 -26.47
C LEU A 432 15.15 -32.50 -27.02
N GLU A 433 14.01 -32.17 -26.42
CA GLU A 433 12.69 -32.60 -26.92
C GLU A 433 12.37 -32.10 -28.34
N LEU A 434 13.10 -31.13 -28.88
CA LEU A 434 12.95 -30.65 -30.26
C LEU A 434 13.78 -31.47 -31.26
N SER A 435 14.77 -32.24 -30.80
CA SER A 435 15.72 -32.99 -31.64
C SER A 435 15.80 -34.49 -31.34
N GLU A 436 15.28 -34.95 -30.19
CA GLU A 436 15.31 -36.34 -29.72
C GLU A 436 14.50 -37.28 -30.62
N ASP A 437 15.07 -38.44 -30.98
CA ASP A 437 14.49 -39.41 -31.92
C ASP A 437 13.94 -40.67 -31.24
N PHE A 438 14.09 -40.78 -29.92
CA PHE A 438 13.55 -41.83 -29.05
C PHE A 438 13.88 -43.27 -29.49
N GLN A 439 14.92 -43.48 -30.32
CA GLN A 439 15.25 -44.79 -30.89
C GLN A 439 15.81 -45.81 -29.87
N VAL A 440 16.07 -45.40 -28.63
CA VAL A 440 16.67 -46.24 -27.56
C VAL A 440 15.63 -46.78 -26.57
N PHE A 441 14.37 -46.35 -26.62
CA PHE A 441 13.28 -46.88 -25.77
C PHE A 441 12.67 -48.18 -26.35
N ASN A 442 13.50 -49.20 -26.60
CA ASN A 442 12.98 -50.55 -26.87
C ASN A 442 12.74 -51.29 -25.54
N VAL A 443 11.47 -51.48 -25.24
CA VAL A 443 10.93 -52.17 -24.07
C VAL A 443 11.15 -53.67 -24.23
N ASP A 444 12.22 -54.21 -23.64
CA ASP A 444 12.37 -55.63 -23.31
C ASP A 444 13.47 -55.85 -22.24
N ASN A 445 13.34 -55.22 -21.06
CA ASN A 445 13.85 -55.78 -19.79
C ASN A 445 13.45 -54.93 -18.56
N PRO A 446 12.60 -55.39 -17.63
CA PRO A 446 12.30 -54.66 -16.39
C PRO A 446 13.32 -54.94 -15.26
N LYS A 447 14.57 -55.32 -15.61
CA LYS A 447 15.65 -55.53 -14.63
C LYS A 447 16.96 -54.90 -15.10
N ARG A 448 17.03 -53.57 -15.00
CA ARG A 448 18.28 -52.85 -14.73
C ARG A 448 17.92 -51.56 -13.99
N GLY A 449 17.83 -51.67 -12.67
CA GLY A 449 18.20 -50.54 -11.83
C GLY A 449 19.66 -50.24 -12.11
N VAL A 450 19.99 -48.97 -12.33
CA VAL A 450 21.39 -48.54 -12.26
C VAL A 450 21.72 -48.45 -10.77
N THR A 451 22.03 -49.59 -10.18
CA THR A 451 22.95 -49.66 -9.05
C THR A 451 24.34 -49.37 -9.59
N ALA A 452 24.85 -48.16 -9.36
CA ALA A 452 26.28 -47.91 -9.35
C ALA A 452 26.67 -47.64 -7.89
N THR A 453 27.25 -48.64 -7.24
CA THR A 453 28.01 -48.45 -5.99
C THR A 453 29.20 -47.51 -6.24
N PRO A 454 29.58 -46.69 -5.23
CA PRO A 454 30.51 -45.59 -5.41
C PRO A 454 31.94 -46.08 -5.61
N ALA A 455 32.52 -45.77 -6.77
CA ALA A 455 33.98 -45.80 -6.92
C ALA A 455 34.54 -44.46 -6.42
N ALA A 456 35.58 -44.54 -5.58
CA ALA A 456 36.30 -43.40 -5.01
C ALA A 456 36.68 -42.33 -6.07
N PRO A 457 36.75 -41.04 -5.67
CA PRO A 457 36.76 -39.93 -6.60
C PRO A 457 38.12 -39.84 -7.32
N LYS A 458 38.13 -40.10 -8.61
CA LYS A 458 39.21 -39.61 -9.47
C LYS A 458 38.85 -38.19 -9.91
N SER A 459 39.37 -37.21 -9.15
CA SER A 459 39.70 -35.85 -9.56
C SER A 459 39.03 -35.39 -10.88
N GLN A 460 37.79 -34.91 -10.80
CA GLN A 460 37.24 -34.05 -11.85
C GLN A 460 38.00 -32.72 -11.80
N ARG A 461 38.72 -32.43 -12.88
CA ARG A 461 39.34 -31.12 -13.10
C ARG A 461 38.22 -30.06 -13.18
N PRO A 462 38.43 -28.86 -12.63
CA PRO A 462 37.47 -27.76 -12.78
C PRO A 462 37.32 -27.40 -14.27
N ILE A 463 36.08 -27.28 -14.73
CA ILE A 463 35.76 -26.83 -16.09
C ILE A 463 35.91 -25.31 -16.10
N ILE A 464 36.95 -24.84 -16.80
CA ILE A 464 37.19 -23.43 -17.11
C ILE A 464 36.33 -23.07 -18.32
N LEU A 465 35.37 -22.17 -18.16
CA LEU A 465 34.75 -21.43 -19.26
C LEU A 465 35.71 -20.30 -19.69
N PRO A 466 35.97 -20.09 -20.99
CA PRO A 466 36.94 -19.10 -21.42
C PRO A 466 36.38 -17.67 -21.23
N THR A 467 36.92 -16.96 -20.24
CA THR A 467 36.82 -15.50 -20.12
C THR A 467 37.47 -14.81 -21.31
N ALA A 468 36.85 -13.70 -21.75
CA ALA A 468 37.29 -12.86 -22.86
C ALA A 468 38.78 -12.49 -22.78
N GLN A 469 39.55 -12.83 -23.82
CA GLN A 469 40.93 -12.37 -23.99
C GLN A 469 40.91 -10.92 -24.50
N ALA A 470 41.35 -9.99 -23.65
CA ALA A 470 41.71 -8.64 -24.09
C ALA A 470 43.02 -8.70 -24.91
N LEU A 471 42.99 -8.10 -26.10
CA LEU A 471 44.17 -7.89 -26.95
C LEU A 471 45.16 -6.91 -26.27
N PRO A 472 46.48 -7.12 -26.39
CA PRO A 472 47.48 -6.28 -25.75
C PRO A 472 47.61 -4.91 -26.45
N PRO A 473 47.72 -3.79 -25.72
CA PRO A 473 47.97 -2.49 -26.32
C PRO A 473 49.42 -2.38 -26.80
N LYS A 474 49.59 -1.94 -28.05
CA LYS A 474 50.87 -1.47 -28.59
C LYS A 474 51.25 -0.15 -27.92
N THR A 475 52.43 -0.11 -27.31
CA THR A 475 53.11 1.12 -26.87
C THR A 475 53.40 2.06 -28.04
N PRO A 476 53.38 3.39 -27.77
CA PRO A 476 54.59 4.16 -28.02
C PRO A 476 54.98 5.09 -26.83
N THR A 477 56.24 4.96 -26.42
CA THR A 477 57.23 6.00 -26.07
C THR A 477 56.75 7.41 -25.66
N ALA A 478 57.00 7.81 -24.40
CA ALA A 478 58.08 8.73 -23.97
C ALA A 478 57.80 9.35 -22.56
N ALA A 479 58.87 9.62 -21.82
CA ALA A 479 59.00 9.92 -20.38
C ALA A 479 58.79 11.42 -20.00
N PRO A 480 59.18 11.89 -18.78
CA PRO A 480 58.80 11.51 -17.41
C PRO A 480 58.26 12.73 -16.61
N LEU A 481 57.80 12.56 -15.35
CA LEU A 481 58.25 13.38 -14.21
C LEU A 481 57.77 12.81 -12.85
N GLN A 482 58.66 12.95 -11.87
CA GLN A 482 58.80 12.29 -10.57
C GLN A 482 57.79 12.71 -9.48
N GLY A 483 57.65 11.85 -8.45
CA GLY A 483 57.20 12.26 -7.11
C GLY A 483 56.76 11.10 -6.22
N GLU A 484 57.70 10.48 -5.51
CA GLU A 484 57.54 9.32 -4.60
C GLU A 484 56.80 9.64 -3.28
N CYS A 485 56.16 8.61 -2.70
CA CYS A 485 56.01 8.42 -1.24
C CYS A 485 56.08 6.91 -0.90
N PRO A 486 56.58 6.52 0.30
CA PRO A 486 57.27 5.24 0.50
C PRO A 486 56.42 4.10 1.09
N HIS A 487 56.77 2.87 0.71
CA HIS A 487 56.44 1.63 1.43
C HIS A 487 57.34 1.41 2.66
N PRO A 488 56.94 0.50 3.56
CA PRO A 488 57.84 -0.62 3.86
C PRO A 488 57.17 -2.00 3.75
N ALA A 489 58.05 -2.98 3.61
CA ALA A 489 57.91 -4.29 3.00
C ALA A 489 57.52 -5.44 3.99
N PRO A 490 57.27 -6.67 3.47
CA PRO A 490 56.70 -7.81 4.19
C PRO A 490 57.74 -8.91 4.52
N VAL A 491 57.45 -9.80 5.48
CA VAL A 491 58.21 -11.06 5.76
C VAL A 491 57.26 -12.15 6.31
N PRO A 492 57.51 -13.47 6.06
CA PRO A 492 56.49 -14.49 5.72
C PRO A 492 56.36 -15.64 6.79
N PRO A 493 55.74 -16.82 6.51
CA PRO A 493 55.03 -17.70 7.48
C PRO A 493 55.81 -18.98 7.91
N LEU A 494 55.18 -19.81 8.79
CA LEU A 494 55.33 -21.27 9.10
C LEU A 494 55.03 -21.49 10.61
N ASP A 495 54.60 -22.61 11.20
CA ASP A 495 53.98 -23.92 10.86
C ASP A 495 53.54 -24.55 12.22
N LEU A 496 52.70 -25.60 12.22
CA LEU A 496 52.21 -26.32 13.41
C LEU A 496 53.30 -27.14 14.15
N ASP A 497 53.20 -27.27 15.49
CA ASP A 497 53.24 -28.59 16.20
C ASP A 497 53.22 -28.52 17.75
N THR A 498 52.58 -29.53 18.35
CA THR A 498 52.77 -30.18 19.68
C THR A 498 52.24 -29.61 21.03
N ILE A 499 51.16 -30.25 21.52
CA ILE A 499 50.99 -30.98 22.81
C ILE A 499 51.85 -30.59 24.05
N ASN A 500 51.22 -30.14 25.16
CA ASN A 500 51.13 -30.84 26.48
C ASN A 500 50.81 -29.92 27.68
N ILE A 501 49.72 -30.27 28.39
CA ILE A 501 49.52 -30.43 29.85
C ILE A 501 50.51 -29.74 30.81
N THR A 502 49.97 -28.91 31.72
CA THR A 502 50.27 -28.83 33.19
C THR A 502 49.31 -27.79 33.81
N LYS A 503 48.38 -28.11 34.71
CA LYS A 503 48.43 -28.49 36.14
C LYS A 503 48.85 -27.37 37.13
N ASP A 504 47.82 -26.89 37.84
CA ASP A 504 47.71 -26.53 39.26
C ASP A 504 48.56 -25.43 39.91
N GLN A 505 47.93 -24.92 40.98
CA GLN A 505 48.43 -24.18 42.15
C GLN A 505 48.44 -22.65 42.00
N ASP A 506 48.04 -21.84 42.97
CA ASP A 506 47.36 -21.94 44.29
C ASP A 506 47.75 -20.63 44.99
N GLY A 507 47.01 -20.20 46.01
CA GLY A 507 47.45 -19.15 46.94
C GLY A 507 46.65 -17.86 46.77
N CYS A 508 45.46 -17.70 47.34
CA CYS A 508 45.03 -17.88 48.73
C CYS A 508 45.51 -16.77 49.69
N SER A 509 44.61 -16.50 50.63
CA SER A 509 44.71 -15.75 51.88
C SER A 509 44.41 -14.26 51.79
N ASP A 510 43.59 -13.64 52.64
CA ASP A 510 42.74 -14.04 53.79
C ASP A 510 42.22 -12.67 54.33
N HIS A 511 41.17 -12.45 55.13
CA HIS A 511 40.44 -13.26 56.09
C HIS A 511 39.30 -12.40 56.68
N THR A 512 38.25 -13.09 57.16
CA THR A 512 37.41 -12.78 58.35
C THR A 512 36.35 -11.65 58.29
N HIS A 513 35.11 -11.80 58.81
CA HIS A 513 34.48 -12.87 59.60
C HIS A 513 32.93 -12.71 59.65
N SER A 514 32.23 -13.86 59.55
CA SER A 514 31.15 -14.37 60.45
C SER A 514 29.77 -13.71 60.47
N ARG A 515 28.60 -14.37 60.58
CA ARG A 515 28.02 -15.76 60.58
C ARG A 515 26.48 -15.49 60.65
N THR A 516 25.54 -16.26 60.08
CA THR A 516 25.05 -17.59 60.52
C THR A 516 24.00 -18.18 59.53
N HIS A 517 24.15 -19.47 59.25
CA HIS A 517 23.30 -20.49 58.56
C HIS A 517 22.05 -20.93 59.36
N PRO A 518 21.26 -22.00 59.03
CA PRO A 518 21.28 -23.04 57.95
C PRO A 518 19.88 -23.26 57.27
N GLY A 519 19.60 -24.17 56.33
CA GLY A 519 20.21 -25.31 55.62
C GLY A 519 19.17 -25.81 54.59
N ALA A 520 19.52 -26.11 53.33
CA ALA A 520 19.99 -27.39 52.79
C ALA A 520 18.94 -28.53 52.75
N GLY A 521 18.60 -28.97 51.51
CA GLY A 521 18.10 -30.32 51.24
C GLY A 521 17.22 -30.46 49.98
N LEU A 522 17.82 -30.98 48.88
CA LEU A 522 17.24 -31.78 47.76
C LEU A 522 16.10 -31.11 46.95
N GLU A 523 16.11 -31.03 45.62
CA GLU A 523 16.26 -32.09 44.63
C GLU A 523 16.92 -31.60 43.33
N GLN A 524 17.66 -32.52 42.73
CA GLN A 524 18.26 -32.49 41.41
C GLN A 524 17.35 -33.33 40.49
N GLU A 525 17.32 -33.00 39.19
CA GLU A 525 16.67 -33.74 38.09
C GLU A 525 15.16 -33.54 37.88
N LEU A 526 14.81 -32.63 36.96
CA LEU A 526 13.80 -32.82 35.92
C LEU A 526 13.83 -31.61 34.96
N VAL A 527 13.51 -31.84 33.69
CA VAL A 527 13.49 -30.91 32.54
C VAL A 527 14.76 -30.97 31.66
N GLN A 528 14.99 -32.14 31.06
CA GLN A 528 15.44 -32.27 29.66
C GLN A 528 14.41 -33.13 28.94
N GLY A 529 13.83 -32.63 27.85
CA GLY A 529 12.81 -33.36 27.10
C GLY A 529 12.02 -32.49 26.13
N LEU A 530 12.71 -31.89 25.16
CA LEU A 530 12.24 -31.46 23.83
C LEU A 530 13.53 -31.11 23.07
N GLU A 531 14.23 -32.13 22.57
CA GLU A 531 15.48 -31.95 21.84
C GLU A 531 15.22 -31.27 20.48
N ARG A 532 16.02 -30.25 20.21
CA ARG A 532 16.11 -29.51 18.95
C ARG A 532 16.77 -30.40 17.90
N VAL A 533 16.27 -30.37 16.66
CA VAL A 533 16.88 -31.10 15.54
C VAL A 533 18.17 -30.37 15.13
N ALA A 534 19.29 -30.76 15.72
CA ALA A 534 20.62 -30.28 15.35
C ALA A 534 21.18 -31.10 14.19
N LEU A 535 21.86 -30.44 13.25
CA LEU A 535 22.53 -31.08 12.12
C LEU A 535 23.90 -31.65 12.54
N ASP A 536 23.94 -32.72 13.35
CA ASP A 536 25.18 -33.49 13.55
C ASP A 536 24.90 -34.98 13.83
N GLY A 537 25.46 -35.86 12.99
CA GLY A 537 25.34 -37.30 13.11
C GLY A 537 26.71 -37.98 13.11
N THR A 538 27.05 -38.67 14.19
CA THR A 538 28.14 -39.66 14.22
C THR A 538 27.55 -41.03 14.56
N GLY A 539 27.78 -42.02 13.68
CA GLY A 539 27.31 -43.39 13.87
C GLY A 539 28.17 -44.19 14.85
N PRO A 540 27.71 -45.40 15.24
CA PRO A 540 28.60 -46.54 15.08
C PRO A 540 27.92 -47.85 14.62
N GLN A 541 28.78 -48.73 14.11
CA GLN A 541 28.53 -50.08 13.61
C GLN A 541 28.23 -51.09 14.72
N GLY A 542 27.45 -52.13 14.38
CA GLY A 542 27.73 -53.52 14.77
C GLY A 542 26.73 -54.22 15.70
N GLY A 543 26.13 -55.32 15.22
CA GLY A 543 25.52 -56.36 16.07
C GLY A 543 24.27 -56.99 15.48
N GLY A 544 24.41 -58.21 14.93
CA GLY A 544 23.33 -58.93 14.25
C GLY A 544 22.23 -59.51 15.14
N GLY A 545 21.05 -59.70 14.54
CA GLY A 545 19.92 -60.43 15.10
C GLY A 545 18.85 -60.62 14.03
N ARG A 546 18.30 -61.83 13.93
CA ARG A 546 17.58 -62.41 12.79
C ARG A 546 16.08 -62.50 13.12
N VAL A 547 15.24 -62.66 12.08
CA VAL A 547 13.84 -63.21 12.11
C VAL A 547 12.73 -62.14 12.36
N ASN A 548 11.60 -62.01 11.65
CA ASN A 548 10.95 -62.69 10.52
C ASN A 548 10.02 -61.73 9.75
N LYS A 549 9.81 -61.99 8.46
CA LYS A 549 8.75 -61.43 7.62
C LYS A 549 7.37 -61.98 8.03
N HIS A 550 6.33 -61.14 7.96
CA HIS A 550 5.02 -61.57 7.46
C HIS A 550 4.37 -60.47 6.60
N ASN A 551 4.01 -60.88 5.38
CA ASN A 551 3.19 -60.18 4.39
C ASN A 551 1.80 -59.85 4.94
N SER A 552 1.25 -58.70 4.55
CA SER A 552 -0.17 -58.51 4.24
C SER A 552 -0.34 -57.29 3.33
N GLN A 553 -0.89 -57.51 2.13
CA GLN A 553 -1.26 -56.48 1.15
C GLN A 553 -2.49 -55.67 1.64
N PRO A 554 -2.67 -54.42 1.16
CA PRO A 554 -3.86 -53.61 1.45
C PRO A 554 -5.00 -53.90 0.45
N PRO A 555 -6.29 -53.74 0.84
CA PRO A 555 -7.36 -53.76 -0.13
C PRO A 555 -7.58 -52.36 -0.75
N ILE A 556 -7.70 -52.40 -2.07
CA ILE A 556 -8.24 -51.37 -2.96
C ILE A 556 -9.72 -51.15 -2.64
N LEU A 557 -10.22 -49.90 -2.66
CA LEU A 557 -11.51 -49.57 -3.27
C LEU A 557 -11.70 -48.07 -3.53
N ALA A 558 -12.21 -47.82 -4.74
CA ALA A 558 -12.45 -46.53 -5.35
C ALA A 558 -13.88 -46.04 -5.13
N GLY A 559 -14.04 -44.71 -5.11
CA GLY A 559 -15.07 -43.90 -5.79
C GLY A 559 -16.56 -44.15 -5.53
N GLY A 560 -17.28 -43.07 -5.22
CA GLY A 560 -18.72 -43.01 -5.52
C GLY A 560 -19.53 -41.99 -4.70
N VAL A 561 -19.83 -40.85 -5.31
CA VAL A 561 -20.82 -39.86 -4.86
C VAL A 561 -22.24 -40.42 -4.99
N ALA A 562 -23.10 -40.22 -3.99
CA ALA A 562 -24.54 -40.11 -4.19
C ALA A 562 -25.21 -39.26 -3.10
N ALA A 563 -25.96 -38.25 -3.53
CA ALA A 563 -26.76 -37.34 -2.72
C ALA A 563 -28.01 -38.01 -2.13
N ARG A 564 -28.38 -37.62 -0.90
CA ARG A 564 -29.79 -37.57 -0.45
C ARG A 564 -30.04 -36.39 0.48
N ARG A 565 -31.16 -35.72 0.20
CA ARG A 565 -31.81 -34.66 1.00
C ARG A 565 -32.27 -35.17 2.36
N GLY A 566 -32.31 -34.26 3.33
CA GLY A 566 -33.44 -34.11 4.25
C GLY A 566 -33.07 -33.83 5.70
N GLY A 567 -33.64 -32.75 6.25
CA GLY A 567 -34.05 -32.70 7.65
C GLY A 567 -33.26 -31.78 8.56
N GLU A 568 -33.97 -30.78 9.08
CA GLU A 568 -33.60 -29.85 10.14
C GLU A 568 -33.37 -30.56 11.48
N GLY A 569 -32.61 -29.92 12.39
CA GLY A 569 -32.50 -30.34 13.79
C GLY A 569 -31.24 -29.81 14.45
N GLU A 570 -31.30 -28.56 14.96
CA GLU A 570 -30.40 -28.07 16.00
C GLU A 570 -30.63 -28.89 17.27
N GLU A 571 -29.56 -29.42 17.87
CA GLU A 571 -29.52 -29.65 19.32
C GLU A 571 -28.08 -29.64 19.82
N MET A 572 -27.83 -28.76 20.79
CA MET A 572 -26.64 -28.68 21.63
C MET A 572 -26.42 -30.01 22.35
N LEU A 573 -25.19 -30.52 22.37
CA LEU A 573 -24.70 -31.31 23.50
C LEU A 573 -23.23 -30.96 23.78
N ALA A 574 -23.05 -30.34 24.94
CA ALA A 574 -21.78 -30.22 25.63
C ALA A 574 -21.64 -31.42 26.55
N GLU A 575 -20.55 -32.18 26.45
CA GLU A 575 -20.12 -33.20 27.41
C GLU A 575 -18.60 -33.07 27.53
N GLU A 576 -18.12 -32.50 28.63
CA GLU A 576 -17.67 -33.16 29.86
C GLU A 576 -16.30 -33.83 29.70
N TRP A 577 -15.28 -33.15 30.25
CA TRP A 577 -13.91 -33.63 30.37
C TRP A 577 -13.83 -34.47 31.64
N ALA A 578 -13.66 -35.77 31.49
CA ALA A 578 -13.31 -36.65 32.59
C ALA A 578 -11.78 -36.72 32.71
N GLU A 579 -11.30 -36.38 33.91
CA GLU A 579 -9.93 -36.57 34.36
C GLU A 579 -9.67 -38.07 34.61
N GLU A 580 -8.61 -38.62 34.04
CA GLU A 580 -7.93 -39.80 34.59
C GLU A 580 -6.41 -39.52 34.61
N GLU A 581 -5.87 -39.44 35.83
CA GLU A 581 -4.44 -39.44 36.12
C GLU A 581 -3.89 -40.87 36.25
N GLU A 582 -2.57 -40.97 36.08
CA GLU A 582 -1.63 -42.05 36.37
C GLU A 582 -1.43 -43.18 35.34
N SER A 583 -0.28 -43.14 34.64
CA SER A 583 0.95 -43.77 35.15
C SER A 583 2.10 -43.60 34.16
N GLY A 584 3.28 -43.28 34.69
CA GLY A 584 4.47 -42.99 33.92
C GLY A 584 5.14 -44.23 33.35
N GLU A 585 5.27 -44.25 32.02
CA GLU A 585 6.42 -44.78 31.29
C GLU A 585 6.68 -43.80 30.14
N GLY A 586 7.97 -43.50 29.88
CA GLY A 586 8.38 -42.50 28.91
C GLY A 586 7.78 -42.74 27.52
N VAL A 587 6.72 -42.01 27.21
CA VAL A 587 6.14 -41.95 25.88
C VAL A 587 7.12 -41.16 25.03
N VAL A 588 7.90 -41.87 24.21
CA VAL A 588 8.47 -41.28 22.99
C VAL A 588 7.31 -40.65 22.26
N LEU A 589 7.28 -39.31 22.19
CA LEU A 589 6.31 -38.53 21.42
C LEU A 589 6.36 -39.02 19.97
N GLN A 590 5.51 -39.99 19.63
CA GLN A 590 5.32 -40.42 18.26
C GLN A 590 4.56 -39.30 17.56
N VAL A 591 5.31 -38.50 16.79
CA VAL A 591 4.74 -37.62 15.79
C VAL A 591 3.81 -38.47 14.92
N PRO A 592 2.55 -38.04 14.67
CA PRO A 592 1.65 -38.72 13.74
C PRO A 592 2.37 -39.00 12.42
N ASP A 593 2.08 -40.12 11.76
CA ASP A 593 2.69 -40.50 10.49
C ASP A 593 2.34 -39.47 9.40
N THR A 594 3.09 -38.36 9.36
CA THR A 594 2.91 -37.22 8.48
C THR A 594 3.05 -37.64 7.02
N ALA A 595 3.73 -38.75 6.74
CA ALA A 595 3.83 -39.34 5.40
C ALA A 595 2.46 -39.80 4.85
N LEU A 596 1.50 -40.16 5.70
CA LEU A 596 0.13 -40.49 5.26
C LEU A 596 -0.68 -39.23 4.90
N LEU A 597 -0.39 -38.08 5.52
CA LEU A 597 -1.10 -36.81 5.31
C LEU A 597 -0.49 -35.99 4.17
N LEU A 598 0.82 -36.11 3.94
CA LEU A 598 1.59 -35.36 2.96
C LEU A 598 2.40 -36.31 2.06
N PRO A 599 1.77 -36.92 1.05
CA PRO A 599 2.44 -37.92 0.21
C PRO A 599 3.62 -37.36 -0.60
N LEU A 600 3.69 -36.03 -0.76
CA LEU A 600 4.76 -35.32 -1.48
C LEU A 600 5.76 -34.61 -0.55
N HIS A 601 5.67 -34.82 0.77
CA HIS A 601 6.63 -34.30 1.74
C HIS A 601 7.40 -35.44 2.39
N ASP A 602 8.70 -35.25 2.59
CA ASP A 602 9.59 -36.26 3.15
C ASP A 602 10.68 -35.58 3.98
N PRO A 603 10.62 -35.70 5.32
CA PRO A 603 11.53 -35.00 6.21
C PRO A 603 13.01 -35.37 5.99
N ASP A 604 13.31 -36.64 5.70
CA ASP A 604 14.69 -37.09 5.46
C ASP A 604 15.23 -36.51 4.16
N LEU A 605 14.41 -36.56 3.10
CA LEU A 605 14.76 -35.95 1.83
C LEU A 605 14.91 -34.44 1.94
N TYR A 606 14.04 -33.79 2.72
CA TYR A 606 14.11 -32.36 2.99
C TYR A 606 15.45 -31.98 3.63
N VAL A 607 15.93 -32.74 4.62
CA VAL A 607 17.24 -32.51 5.26
C VAL A 607 18.39 -32.68 4.26
N GLU A 608 18.33 -33.67 3.37
CA GLU A 608 19.33 -33.80 2.30
C GLU A 608 19.30 -32.59 1.34
N MET A 609 18.12 -32.02 1.09
CA MET A 609 18.00 -30.79 0.31
C MET A 609 18.59 -29.59 1.05
N VAL A 610 18.35 -29.46 2.36
CA VAL A 610 18.92 -28.39 3.20
C VAL A 610 20.45 -28.44 3.19
N LYS A 611 21.06 -29.62 3.34
CA LYS A 611 22.53 -29.79 3.31
C LYS A 611 23.19 -29.30 2.02
N SER A 612 22.44 -29.32 0.91
CA SER A 612 22.90 -28.85 -0.40
C SER A 612 22.48 -27.42 -0.73
N THR A 613 21.69 -26.77 0.13
CA THR A 613 21.26 -25.37 -0.01
C THR A 613 22.31 -24.44 0.59
N ARG A 614 22.70 -23.42 -0.17
CA ARG A 614 23.68 -22.41 0.27
C ARG A 614 22.98 -21.13 0.70
N SER A 615 23.29 -20.67 1.90
CA SER A 615 22.79 -19.42 2.48
C SER A 615 23.96 -18.49 2.80
N VAL A 616 23.69 -17.18 2.89
CA VAL A 616 24.69 -16.19 3.32
C VAL A 616 25.02 -16.38 4.81
N PRO A 617 24.04 -16.37 5.74
CA PRO A 617 24.26 -16.91 7.08
C PRO A 617 24.29 -18.43 7.01
N GLN A 618 25.25 -19.08 7.66
CA GLN A 618 25.26 -20.54 7.78
C GLN A 618 24.24 -20.96 8.83
N PHE A 619 23.02 -21.33 8.39
CA PHE A 619 21.96 -21.77 9.30
C PHE A 619 22.29 -23.14 9.90
N SER A 620 22.14 -23.27 11.21
CA SER A 620 22.35 -24.53 11.94
C SER A 620 21.06 -25.25 12.31
N GLU A 621 19.92 -24.57 12.17
CA GLU A 621 18.59 -25.05 12.57
C GLU A 621 17.64 -25.07 11.38
N VAL A 622 16.64 -25.94 11.47
CA VAL A 622 15.54 -26.07 10.51
C VAL A 622 14.24 -25.77 11.24
N ALA A 623 13.38 -24.93 10.65
CA ALA A 623 12.07 -24.66 11.22
C ALA A 623 11.18 -25.90 11.16
N TYR A 624 10.50 -26.21 12.27
CA TYR A 624 9.63 -27.37 12.40
C TYR A 624 8.58 -27.50 11.27
N PRO A 625 7.88 -26.43 10.85
CA PRO A 625 6.85 -26.52 9.80
C PRO A 625 7.41 -26.88 8.43
N ASP A 626 8.69 -26.59 8.17
CA ASP A 626 9.36 -26.89 6.92
C ASP A 626 9.93 -28.31 6.92
N TYR A 627 10.45 -28.77 8.06
CA TYR A 627 10.95 -30.14 8.21
C TYR A 627 9.83 -31.19 8.15
N PHE A 628 8.75 -31.01 8.91
CA PHE A 628 7.63 -31.97 8.94
C PHE A 628 6.56 -31.69 7.88
N GLY A 629 6.56 -30.50 7.28
CA GLY A 629 5.54 -30.06 6.35
C GLY A 629 4.24 -29.66 7.06
N HIS A 630 3.27 -29.22 6.26
CA HIS A 630 1.97 -28.76 6.74
C HIS A 630 0.88 -29.02 5.70
N VAL A 631 -0.36 -29.14 6.18
CA VAL A 631 -1.55 -29.29 5.34
C VAL A 631 -2.44 -28.04 5.42
N ALA A 632 -3.25 -27.82 4.38
CA ALA A 632 -4.26 -26.78 4.42
C ALA A 632 -5.34 -27.12 5.47
N PRO A 633 -5.79 -26.14 6.28
CA PRO A 633 -6.95 -26.35 7.15
C PRO A 633 -8.18 -26.85 6.38
N THR A 634 -8.96 -27.73 7.01
CA THR A 634 -10.21 -28.25 6.41
C THR A 634 -11.37 -27.27 6.51
N PHE A 635 -11.27 -26.31 7.43
CA PHE A 635 -12.25 -25.24 7.63
C PHE A 635 -11.88 -23.99 6.82
N ARG A 636 -12.86 -23.12 6.60
CA ARG A 636 -12.68 -21.85 5.89
C ARG A 636 -12.41 -20.74 6.88
N GLU A 637 -11.44 -19.89 6.56
CA GLU A 637 -11.07 -18.74 7.38
C GLU A 637 -11.67 -17.47 6.78
N HIS A 638 -12.46 -16.75 7.57
CA HIS A 638 -13.06 -15.50 7.12
C HIS A 638 -12.07 -14.33 7.21
N ILE A 639 -12.23 -13.34 6.33
CA ILE A 639 -11.53 -12.06 6.45
C ILE A 639 -11.97 -11.41 7.77
N LEU A 640 -11.00 -10.98 8.58
CA LEU A 640 -11.27 -10.41 9.90
C LEU A 640 -12.00 -9.08 9.78
N GLU A 641 -13.07 -8.89 10.55
CA GLU A 641 -13.73 -7.60 10.66
C GLU A 641 -12.85 -6.64 11.47
N ARG A 642 -12.61 -5.43 10.92
CA ARG A 642 -11.80 -4.42 11.59
C ARG A 642 -12.58 -3.82 12.75
N VAL A 643 -12.03 -3.92 13.96
CA VAL A 643 -12.60 -3.30 15.16
C VAL A 643 -12.54 -1.77 15.04
N TYR A 644 -13.69 -1.11 15.22
CA TYR A 644 -13.79 0.35 15.21
C TYR A 644 -12.88 1.00 16.27
N GLY A 645 -12.11 2.02 15.89
CA GLY A 645 -11.22 2.74 16.81
C GLY A 645 -9.97 1.97 17.24
N VAL A 646 -9.67 0.79 16.65
CA VAL A 646 -8.48 -0.01 17.00
C VAL A 646 -7.19 0.80 16.77
N GLN A 647 -7.04 1.41 15.60
CA GLN A 647 -5.87 2.21 15.24
C GLN A 647 -5.67 3.38 16.20
N ARG A 648 -6.77 4.08 16.51
CA ARG A 648 -6.79 5.16 17.48
C ARG A 648 -6.32 4.65 18.84
N THR A 649 -6.87 3.55 19.33
CA THR A 649 -6.48 2.94 20.62
C THR A 649 -4.99 2.63 20.66
N LYS A 650 -4.42 2.05 19.59
CA LYS A 650 -2.98 1.76 19.51
C LYS A 650 -2.12 3.03 19.50
N ILE A 651 -2.54 4.07 18.79
CA ILE A 651 -1.88 5.39 18.83
C ILE A 651 -1.88 5.99 20.25
N PHE A 652 -3.01 5.89 20.96
CA PHE A 652 -3.09 6.34 22.36
C PHE A 652 -2.16 5.54 23.27
N GLN A 653 -2.04 4.23 23.06
CA GLN A 653 -1.08 3.39 23.79
C GLN A 653 0.37 3.81 23.50
N ASP A 654 0.72 4.14 22.25
CA ASP A 654 2.06 4.64 21.92
C ASP A 654 2.34 6.01 22.57
N ILE A 655 1.33 6.89 22.64
CA ILE A 655 1.41 8.18 23.36
C ILE A 655 1.57 7.97 24.87
N GLU A 656 0.87 6.99 25.44
CA GLU A 656 0.96 6.63 26.85
C GLU A 656 2.39 6.21 27.23
N ARG A 657 3.11 5.50 26.36
CA ARG A 657 4.54 5.14 26.57
C ARG A 657 5.41 6.38 26.85
N LEU A 658 5.10 7.52 26.24
CA LEU A 658 5.81 8.78 26.46
C LEU A 658 5.41 9.46 27.78
N ILE A 659 4.13 9.38 28.17
CA ILE A 659 3.59 10.08 29.35
C ILE A 659 3.91 9.30 30.64
N HIS A 660 3.98 7.98 30.56
CA HIS A 660 4.21 7.05 31.68
C HIS A 660 5.49 6.22 31.46
N PRO A 661 6.69 6.83 31.54
CA PRO A 661 7.95 6.14 31.24
C PRO A 661 8.31 5.05 32.25
N ASN A 662 7.74 5.07 33.46
CA ASN A 662 8.02 4.08 34.51
C ASN A 662 7.48 2.67 34.19
N ASP A 663 6.55 2.56 33.23
CA ASP A 663 5.94 1.29 32.83
C ASP A 663 6.71 0.60 31.69
N ILE A 664 7.80 1.21 31.20
CA ILE A 664 8.59 0.74 30.07
C ILE A 664 9.79 -0.10 30.55
N LEU A 665 9.96 -1.28 29.98
CA LEU A 665 11.06 -2.21 30.29
C LEU A 665 12.26 -2.06 29.34
N ASP A 666 12.00 -1.91 28.04
CA ASP A 666 12.99 -1.85 26.94
C ASP A 666 14.08 -2.94 26.99
N LYS A 667 13.69 -4.17 27.36
CA LYS A 667 14.61 -5.32 27.44
C LYS A 667 14.77 -5.96 26.06
N VAL A 668 15.99 -5.96 25.51
CA VAL A 668 16.31 -6.69 24.28
C VAL A 668 16.31 -8.21 24.58
N VAL A 669 15.46 -8.97 23.90
CA VAL A 669 15.30 -10.43 24.13
C VAL A 669 15.77 -11.27 22.94
N TYR A 670 15.98 -10.64 21.78
CA TYR A 670 16.56 -11.25 20.59
C TYR A 670 17.24 -10.16 19.76
N ASP A 671 18.46 -10.42 19.29
CA ASP A 671 19.24 -9.47 18.51
C ASP A 671 20.25 -10.22 17.62
N LEU A 672 20.06 -10.16 16.29
CA LEU A 672 21.00 -10.75 15.33
C LEU A 672 22.33 -9.99 15.24
N ASP A 673 22.39 -8.73 15.68
CA ASP A 673 23.62 -7.93 15.67
C ASP A 673 24.61 -8.36 16.79
N ILE A 674 24.17 -9.19 17.76
CA ILE A 674 24.97 -9.63 18.91
C ILE A 674 25.16 -11.14 18.87
N GLN A 675 26.41 -11.60 18.71
CA GLN A 675 26.75 -13.04 18.65
C GLN A 675 26.53 -13.80 19.97
N SER A 676 26.43 -13.09 21.10
CA SER A 676 26.09 -13.67 22.41
C SER A 676 24.62 -13.42 22.71
N CYS A 677 23.85 -14.50 22.93
CA CYS A 677 22.44 -14.40 23.28
C CYS A 677 22.31 -13.51 24.54
N PRO A 678 21.46 -12.47 24.53
CA PRO A 678 21.21 -11.70 25.74
C PRO A 678 20.72 -12.67 26.83
N VAL A 679 21.35 -12.66 28.00
CA VAL A 679 20.98 -13.52 29.12
C VAL A 679 19.50 -13.28 29.44
N VAL A 680 18.63 -14.23 29.08
CA VAL A 680 17.20 -14.15 29.38
C VAL A 680 17.04 -14.44 30.88
N ASP A 681 17.06 -13.37 31.66
CA ASP A 681 16.88 -13.46 33.10
C ASP A 681 15.47 -14.01 33.44
N GLY A 682 15.40 -15.05 34.27
CA GLY A 682 14.22 -15.45 35.05
C GLY A 682 13.00 -16.10 34.37
N GLY A 683 13.03 -16.50 33.10
CA GLY A 683 11.94 -17.28 32.47
C GLY A 683 10.61 -16.53 32.24
N GLU A 684 10.57 -15.20 32.37
CA GLU A 684 9.34 -14.41 32.19
C GLU A 684 9.16 -13.79 30.77
N SER A 685 10.20 -13.78 29.94
CA SER A 685 10.18 -13.19 28.59
C SER A 685 9.98 -14.26 27.50
N LEU A 686 9.26 -13.92 26.43
CA LEU A 686 9.25 -14.71 25.19
C LEU A 686 10.67 -14.82 24.61
N LYS A 687 10.96 -15.98 24.02
CA LYS A 687 12.16 -16.22 23.20
C LYS A 687 11.78 -16.16 21.72
N PHE A 688 12.70 -15.65 20.90
CA PHE A 688 12.53 -15.54 19.45
C PHE A 688 13.70 -16.20 18.73
N ASN A 689 13.45 -16.68 17.52
CA ASN A 689 14.48 -17.18 16.61
C ASN A 689 14.06 -16.99 15.16
N SER A 690 15.02 -16.69 14.28
CA SER A 690 14.81 -16.64 12.83
C SER A 690 16.03 -17.14 12.05
N GLN A 691 16.94 -17.89 12.69
CA GLN A 691 18.18 -18.39 12.09
C GLN A 691 17.95 -19.73 11.37
N PHE A 692 17.02 -19.74 10.42
CA PHE A 692 16.67 -20.88 9.57
C PHE A 692 16.30 -20.38 8.16
N GLU A 693 16.20 -21.29 7.19
CA GLU A 693 15.88 -20.96 5.80
C GLU A 693 14.59 -20.11 5.70
N SER A 694 14.63 -19.03 4.92
CA SER A 694 13.55 -18.04 4.79
C SER A 694 13.17 -17.27 6.05
N GLY A 695 13.83 -17.51 7.20
CA GLY A 695 13.60 -16.77 8.44
C GLY A 695 13.96 -15.29 8.32
N ASN A 696 13.10 -14.41 8.84
CA ASN A 696 13.37 -12.97 8.90
C ASN A 696 12.75 -12.33 10.16
N LEU A 697 13.62 -12.07 11.12
CA LEU A 697 13.46 -11.16 12.24
C LEU A 697 14.86 -10.71 12.65
N ARG A 698 15.11 -9.42 12.82
CA ARG A 698 16.44 -8.92 13.24
C ARG A 698 16.54 -8.77 14.75
N LYS A 699 15.50 -8.18 15.35
CA LYS A 699 15.53 -7.78 16.76
C LYS A 699 14.14 -7.82 17.38
N ALA A 700 14.07 -8.22 18.65
CA ALA A 700 12.87 -8.14 19.48
C ALA A 700 13.19 -7.46 20.81
N VAL A 701 12.41 -6.42 21.13
CA VAL A 701 12.52 -5.63 22.35
C VAL A 701 11.22 -5.77 23.14
N GLN A 702 11.31 -6.31 24.36
CA GLN A 702 10.20 -6.33 25.30
C GLN A 702 10.04 -4.93 25.90
N VAL A 703 9.08 -4.17 25.38
CA VAL A 703 8.82 -2.78 25.79
C VAL A 703 7.92 -2.71 27.03
N ARG A 704 7.00 -3.65 27.20
CA ARG A 704 6.22 -3.86 28.44
C ARG A 704 6.10 -5.36 28.72
N LYS A 705 5.52 -5.73 29.88
CA LYS A 705 5.42 -7.13 30.33
C LYS A 705 4.97 -8.13 29.24
N PHE A 706 3.96 -7.78 28.45
CA PHE A 706 3.45 -8.61 27.36
C PHE A 706 3.42 -7.88 26.01
N GLU A 707 4.31 -6.90 25.81
CA GLU A 707 4.35 -6.09 24.59
C GLU A 707 5.76 -6.08 24.01
N TYR A 708 5.88 -6.39 22.73
CA TYR A 708 7.14 -6.57 22.03
C TYR A 708 7.18 -5.71 20.76
N ASP A 709 8.21 -4.88 20.64
CA ASP A 709 8.54 -4.19 19.40
C ASP A 709 9.56 -5.05 18.63
N LEU A 710 9.22 -5.36 17.39
CA LEU A 710 9.93 -6.24 16.48
C LEU A 710 10.48 -5.45 15.30
N VAL A 711 11.70 -5.75 14.90
CA VAL A 711 12.37 -5.11 13.76
C VAL A 711 12.76 -6.18 12.76
N LEU A 712 12.30 -6.03 11.52
CA LEU A 712 12.67 -6.93 10.42
C LEU A 712 14.06 -6.62 9.90
N ASN A 713 14.76 -7.63 9.37
CA ASN A 713 16.00 -7.41 8.65
C ASN A 713 15.68 -6.91 7.23
N SER A 714 16.46 -5.95 6.73
CA SER A 714 16.37 -5.54 5.32
C SER A 714 16.94 -6.63 4.41
N ASP A 715 16.55 -6.58 3.14
CA ASP A 715 17.10 -7.48 2.13
C ASP A 715 18.63 -7.35 2.07
N ILE A 716 19.33 -8.46 1.82
CA ILE A 716 20.80 -8.50 1.72
C ILE A 716 21.28 -7.50 0.67
N ASN A 717 22.36 -6.78 0.99
CA ASN A 717 22.92 -5.70 0.17
C ASN A 717 21.93 -4.54 -0.11
N SER A 718 20.93 -4.37 0.75
CA SER A 718 19.97 -3.27 0.76
C SER A 718 19.75 -2.71 2.18
N ASN A 719 19.14 -1.54 2.27
CA ASN A 719 18.62 -0.91 3.48
C ASN A 719 17.08 -0.69 3.41
N HIS A 720 16.41 -1.40 2.51
CA HIS A 720 14.98 -1.33 2.22
C HIS A 720 14.28 -2.69 2.28
N TYR A 721 13.00 -2.71 1.89
CA TYR A 721 12.18 -3.90 1.61
C TYR A 721 11.69 -4.68 2.84
N HIS A 722 11.33 -3.96 3.91
CA HIS A 722 10.80 -4.53 5.15
C HIS A 722 9.31 -4.92 5.05
N GLN A 723 9.02 -6.18 4.72
CA GLN A 723 7.65 -6.70 4.65
C GLN A 723 7.52 -8.19 4.98
N TRP A 724 8.44 -9.03 4.47
CA TRP A 724 8.46 -10.46 4.78
C TRP A 724 8.93 -10.68 6.21
N PHE A 725 8.21 -11.51 6.96
CA PHE A 725 8.62 -11.99 8.27
C PHE A 725 8.32 -13.48 8.39
N TYR A 726 9.23 -14.20 9.02
CA TYR A 726 9.08 -15.60 9.39
C TYR A 726 9.98 -15.86 10.60
N PHE A 727 9.40 -16.12 11.76
CA PHE A 727 10.16 -16.29 13.00
C PHE A 727 9.43 -17.22 13.98
N GLU A 728 10.22 -17.85 14.84
CA GLU A 728 9.79 -18.69 15.94
C GLU A 728 9.60 -17.85 17.21
N VAL A 729 8.63 -18.25 18.04
CA VAL A 729 8.36 -17.75 19.37
C VAL A 729 8.16 -18.92 20.33
N SER A 730 8.79 -18.86 21.50
CA SER A 730 8.62 -19.86 22.58
C SER A 730 8.65 -19.22 23.97
N CYS A 731 8.49 -20.03 25.02
CA CYS A 731 8.39 -19.57 26.41
C CYS A 731 7.19 -18.63 26.67
N MET A 732 6.08 -18.87 25.98
CA MET A 732 4.81 -18.16 26.20
C MET A 732 4.07 -18.63 27.45
N ARG A 733 3.28 -17.72 28.02
CA ARG A 733 2.32 -18.01 29.09
C ARG A 733 0.94 -18.23 28.49
N VAL A 734 0.32 -19.37 28.82
CA VAL A 734 -1.04 -19.71 28.39
C VAL A 734 -2.04 -18.66 28.88
N GLY A 735 -2.95 -18.26 27.99
CA GLY A 735 -4.03 -17.30 28.28
C GLY A 735 -3.59 -15.84 28.47
N ALA A 736 -2.28 -15.54 28.47
CA ALA A 736 -1.80 -14.17 28.49
C ALA A 736 -1.94 -13.53 27.09
N LEU A 737 -2.41 -12.29 27.05
CA LEU A 737 -2.52 -11.51 25.81
C LEU A 737 -1.19 -10.81 25.54
N TYR A 738 -0.50 -11.28 24.50
CA TYR A 738 0.72 -10.68 23.98
C TYR A 738 0.42 -9.72 22.85
N ARG A 739 1.11 -8.59 22.79
CA ARG A 739 1.08 -7.64 21.67
C ARG A 739 2.43 -7.63 20.97
N PHE A 740 2.39 -7.77 19.65
CA PHE A 740 3.56 -7.62 18.79
C PHE A 740 3.40 -6.37 17.92
N ASN A 741 4.48 -5.62 17.76
CA ASN A 741 4.54 -4.42 16.93
C ASN A 741 5.73 -4.55 15.97
N ILE A 742 5.50 -4.78 14.68
CA ILE A 742 6.57 -4.70 13.67
C ILE A 742 6.71 -3.24 13.27
N ILE A 743 7.81 -2.58 13.67
CA ILE A 743 7.91 -1.11 13.69
C ILE A 743 8.63 -0.47 12.49
N ASN A 744 9.23 -1.27 11.60
CA ASN A 744 9.99 -0.77 10.45
C ASN A 744 9.34 -1.05 9.10
N CYS A 745 8.02 -1.20 9.04
CA CYS A 745 7.33 -1.34 7.76
C CYS A 745 7.40 -0.03 6.96
N GLU A 746 7.45 -0.12 5.62
CA GLU A 746 7.71 1.04 4.76
C GLU A 746 6.50 1.56 3.98
N LYS A 747 5.53 0.69 3.68
CA LYS A 747 4.39 1.02 2.83
C LYS A 747 3.43 1.95 3.55
N SER A 748 2.75 2.83 2.83
CA SER A 748 1.73 3.70 3.43
C SER A 748 0.49 2.94 3.91
N ASN A 749 0.20 1.82 3.25
CA ASN A 749 -0.99 1.02 3.49
C ASN A 749 -0.68 -0.50 3.46
N SER A 750 -1.54 -1.31 4.08
CA SER A 750 -1.44 -2.76 4.16
C SER A 750 -2.81 -3.44 4.23
N GLN A 751 -2.91 -4.64 3.64
CA GLN A 751 -4.10 -5.51 3.72
C GLN A 751 -4.49 -5.91 5.16
N PHE A 752 -3.59 -5.75 6.14
CA PHE A 752 -3.93 -5.90 7.56
C PHE A 752 -5.03 -4.93 8.03
N ASN A 753 -5.13 -3.73 7.44
CA ASN A 753 -6.24 -2.81 7.71
C ASN A 753 -7.57 -3.26 7.08
N TYR A 754 -7.53 -4.24 6.18
CA TYR A 754 -8.68 -4.75 5.43
C TYR A 754 -9.00 -6.21 5.75
N GLY A 755 -8.58 -6.67 6.94
CA GLY A 755 -8.95 -7.95 7.52
C GLY A 755 -8.01 -9.12 7.22
N MET A 756 -6.85 -8.88 6.60
CA MET A 756 -5.78 -9.88 6.55
C MET A 756 -5.31 -10.19 7.98
N GLN A 757 -5.04 -11.47 8.27
CA GLN A 757 -4.46 -11.92 9.52
C GLN A 757 -3.06 -12.53 9.31
N VAL A 758 -2.25 -12.47 10.37
CA VAL A 758 -0.94 -13.15 10.39
C VAL A 758 -1.14 -14.66 10.42
N LEU A 759 -0.16 -15.42 9.93
CA LEU A 759 -0.20 -16.88 10.07
C LEU A 759 0.55 -17.31 11.32
N MET A 760 0.01 -18.30 12.02
CA MET A 760 0.67 -19.01 13.10
C MET A 760 0.66 -20.51 12.86
N TYR A 761 1.77 -21.17 13.16
CA TYR A 761 1.88 -22.62 13.25
C TYR A 761 2.27 -23.00 14.67
N SER A 762 1.49 -23.86 15.33
CA SER A 762 1.80 -24.40 16.66
C SER A 762 2.36 -25.81 16.52
N VAL A 763 3.54 -26.04 17.11
CA VAL A 763 4.15 -27.37 17.13
C VAL A 763 3.30 -28.35 17.95
N GLN A 764 2.71 -27.91 19.05
CA GLN A 764 1.81 -28.77 19.83
C GLN A 764 0.55 -29.17 19.06
N GLU A 765 -0.07 -28.24 18.32
CA GLU A 765 -1.19 -28.57 17.43
C GLU A 765 -0.77 -29.58 16.34
N ALA A 766 0.44 -29.43 15.79
CA ALA A 766 0.97 -30.36 14.81
C ALA A 766 1.16 -31.78 15.37
N ILE A 767 1.73 -31.89 16.57
CA ILE A 767 1.96 -33.17 17.27
C ILE A 767 0.64 -33.90 17.53
N ILE A 768 -0.45 -33.19 17.84
CA ILE A 768 -1.78 -33.80 18.04
C ILE A 768 -2.56 -34.03 16.73
N GLY A 769 -1.86 -34.00 15.58
CA GLY A 769 -2.43 -34.33 14.27
C GLY A 769 -3.07 -33.16 13.52
N ARG A 770 -2.78 -31.92 13.92
CA ARG A 770 -3.26 -30.69 13.26
C ARG A 770 -2.10 -29.82 12.74
N PRO A 771 -1.26 -30.30 11.80
CA PRO A 771 -0.10 -29.56 11.28
C PRO A 771 -0.53 -28.47 10.30
N HIS A 772 -1.22 -27.46 10.80
CA HIS A 772 -1.83 -26.38 10.03
C HIS A 772 -1.13 -25.05 10.31
N TRP A 773 -0.95 -24.26 9.26
CA TRP A 773 -0.86 -22.81 9.41
C TRP A 773 -2.27 -22.24 9.51
N VAL A 774 -2.53 -21.46 10.56
CA VAL A 774 -3.84 -20.84 10.81
C VAL A 774 -3.72 -19.31 10.83
N ARG A 775 -4.71 -18.63 10.27
CA ARG A 775 -4.86 -17.18 10.33
C ARG A 775 -5.27 -16.79 11.75
N THR A 776 -4.50 -15.92 12.38
CA THR A 776 -4.70 -15.53 13.77
C THR A 776 -4.38 -14.07 14.04
N GLY A 777 -4.57 -13.67 15.28
CA GLY A 777 -4.36 -12.32 15.76
C GLY A 777 -5.66 -11.52 15.83
N THR A 778 -5.72 -10.65 16.84
CA THR A 778 -6.80 -9.71 17.09
C THR A 778 -6.23 -8.29 17.24
N ASP A 779 -7.09 -7.28 17.29
CA ASP A 779 -6.69 -5.87 17.34
C ASP A 779 -5.66 -5.48 16.27
N ILE A 780 -5.79 -6.06 15.08
CA ILE A 780 -4.84 -5.86 14.00
C ILE A 780 -5.03 -4.47 13.41
N CYS A 781 -3.94 -3.72 13.29
CA CYS A 781 -3.92 -2.49 12.51
C CYS A 781 -2.53 -2.13 12.00
N TYR A 782 -2.53 -1.29 10.97
CA TYR A 782 -1.33 -0.78 10.32
C TYR A 782 -1.37 0.75 10.27
N TYR A 783 -0.37 1.43 10.83
CA TYR A 783 -0.39 2.89 10.97
C TYR A 783 0.99 3.54 10.96
N LYS A 784 1.07 4.79 10.48
CA LYS A 784 2.31 5.59 10.48
C LYS A 784 2.77 5.84 11.92
N ASN A 785 4.01 5.47 12.21
CA ASN A 785 4.60 5.59 13.55
C ASN A 785 5.56 6.77 13.65
N HIS A 786 6.26 6.87 14.79
CA HIS A 786 7.13 7.99 15.13
C HIS A 786 8.62 7.74 14.77
N PHE A 787 8.95 6.58 14.22
CA PHE A 787 10.29 6.27 13.75
C PHE A 787 10.52 6.95 12.40
N SER A 788 11.52 7.82 12.33
CA SER A 788 11.83 8.55 11.11
C SER A 788 12.67 7.72 10.16
N ARG A 789 12.49 7.94 8.86
CA ARG A 789 13.36 7.42 7.81
C ARG A 789 14.33 8.51 7.41
N SER A 790 15.63 8.19 7.32
CA SER A 790 16.59 9.12 6.72
C SER A 790 16.23 9.36 5.25
N SER A 791 16.65 10.50 4.70
CA SER A 791 16.45 10.80 3.27
C SER A 791 17.10 9.74 2.37
N ILE A 792 18.25 9.21 2.79
CA ILE A 792 18.94 8.09 2.13
C ILE A 792 18.05 6.84 2.12
N ALA A 793 17.52 6.47 3.28
CA ALA A 793 16.60 5.34 3.45
C ALA A 793 15.19 5.57 2.88
N ALA A 794 14.94 6.72 2.25
CA ALA A 794 13.67 7.10 1.64
C ALA A 794 13.85 7.47 0.15
N GLY A 795 14.92 7.01 -0.50
CA GLY A 795 15.16 7.27 -1.93
C GLY A 795 15.35 8.75 -2.25
N GLY A 796 15.95 9.51 -1.33
CA GLY A 796 16.15 10.96 -1.42
C GLY A 796 15.00 11.82 -0.88
N GLN A 797 13.87 11.22 -0.51
CA GLN A 797 12.72 11.95 0.02
C GLN A 797 12.89 12.31 1.50
N LYS A 798 12.59 13.56 1.84
CA LYS A 798 12.67 14.06 3.21
C LYS A 798 11.36 13.83 3.97
N GLY A 799 11.43 13.65 5.28
CA GLY A 799 10.28 13.71 6.19
C GLY A 799 9.48 12.41 6.33
N LYS A 800 9.94 11.30 5.75
CA LYS A 800 9.23 10.02 5.83
C LYS A 800 9.36 9.36 7.20
N SER A 801 8.36 8.55 7.53
CA SER A 801 8.33 7.73 8.74
C SER A 801 8.06 6.28 8.37
N TYR A 802 8.48 5.37 9.25
CA TYR A 802 8.06 3.99 9.19
C TYR A 802 6.60 3.84 9.65
N TYR A 803 6.09 2.64 9.45
CA TYR A 803 4.76 2.22 9.83
C TYR A 803 4.87 1.03 10.78
N THR A 804 3.92 0.94 11.70
CA THR A 804 3.78 -0.18 12.62
C THR A 804 2.65 -1.09 12.15
N MET A 805 2.95 -2.37 11.94
CA MET A 805 1.96 -3.44 11.92
C MET A 805 1.85 -4.02 13.32
N THR A 806 0.66 -4.00 13.93
CA THR A 806 0.45 -4.59 15.27
C THR A 806 -0.66 -5.62 15.25
N PHE A 807 -0.50 -6.64 16.09
CA PHE A 807 -1.51 -7.65 16.36
C PHE A 807 -1.36 -8.16 17.79
N SER A 808 -2.46 -8.63 18.37
CA SER A 808 -2.50 -9.22 19.70
C SER A 808 -2.83 -10.70 19.62
N MET A 809 -2.17 -11.51 20.43
CA MET A 809 -2.24 -12.98 20.39
C MET A 809 -2.34 -13.56 21.79
N THR A 810 -3.12 -14.63 21.93
CA THR A 810 -3.12 -15.49 23.13
C THR A 810 -2.67 -16.88 22.72
N PHE A 811 -1.87 -17.52 23.55
CA PHE A 811 -1.37 -18.87 23.30
C PHE A 811 -2.18 -19.88 24.12
N ASN A 812 -2.50 -21.02 23.50
CA ASN A 812 -3.36 -22.04 24.09
C ASN A 812 -2.56 -23.13 24.82
N HIS A 813 -1.31 -23.36 24.40
CA HIS A 813 -0.49 -24.46 24.88
C HIS A 813 0.68 -23.96 25.70
N LYS A 814 0.94 -24.65 26.81
CA LYS A 814 2.11 -24.41 27.65
C LYS A 814 3.33 -25.05 26.96
N ASP A 815 4.48 -24.40 27.08
CA ASP A 815 5.75 -24.90 26.57
C ASP A 815 5.72 -25.22 25.05
N ASP A 816 4.89 -24.49 24.31
CA ASP A 816 4.77 -24.61 22.85
C ASP A 816 5.90 -23.86 22.13
N VAL A 817 6.10 -24.23 20.87
CA VAL A 817 6.91 -23.50 19.91
C VAL A 817 5.98 -23.08 18.79
N CYS A 818 5.82 -21.77 18.62
CA CYS A 818 4.93 -21.19 17.62
C CYS A 818 5.75 -20.47 16.56
N TYR A 819 5.41 -20.64 15.29
CA TYR A 819 6.00 -19.89 14.20
C TYR A 819 5.01 -18.86 13.68
N PHE A 820 5.45 -17.63 13.43
CA PHE A 820 4.67 -16.59 12.78
C PHE A 820 5.24 -16.27 11.41
N ALA A 821 4.36 -16.13 10.41
CA ALA A 821 4.77 -15.79 9.05
C ALA A 821 3.84 -14.74 8.40
N TYR A 822 4.40 -13.95 7.49
CA TYR A 822 3.64 -12.99 6.70
C TYR A 822 2.62 -13.68 5.78
N HIS A 823 3.04 -14.80 5.18
CA HIS A 823 2.21 -15.71 4.40
C HIS A 823 2.83 -17.12 4.38
N TYR A 824 2.15 -18.14 3.83
CA TYR A 824 2.52 -19.56 3.98
C TYR A 824 3.93 -19.82 3.44
N PRO A 825 4.92 -20.17 4.27
CA PRO A 825 6.29 -20.38 3.81
C PRO A 825 6.39 -21.45 2.72
N TYR A 826 7.33 -21.25 1.80
CA TYR A 826 7.70 -22.23 0.78
C TYR A 826 9.19 -22.06 0.48
N THR A 827 10.01 -22.88 1.14
CA THR A 827 11.47 -22.76 1.08
C THR A 827 12.04 -23.31 -0.24
N TYR A 828 13.28 -22.96 -0.58
CA TYR A 828 13.96 -23.53 -1.74
C TYR A 828 14.27 -25.01 -1.54
N SER A 829 14.60 -25.42 -0.32
CA SER A 829 14.74 -26.84 0.03
C SER A 829 13.42 -27.62 -0.14
N THR A 830 12.28 -27.01 0.21
CA THR A 830 10.94 -27.58 -0.07
C THR A 830 10.73 -27.76 -1.57
N LEU A 831 11.11 -26.78 -2.40
CA LEU A 831 11.04 -26.90 -3.86
C LEU A 831 11.85 -28.10 -4.35
N LYS A 832 13.14 -28.19 -4.00
CA LYS A 832 14.02 -29.27 -4.47
C LYS A 832 13.49 -30.65 -4.08
N MET A 833 13.04 -30.81 -2.84
CA MET A 833 12.43 -32.05 -2.35
C MET A 833 11.16 -32.39 -3.14
N HIS A 834 10.29 -31.40 -3.35
CA HIS A 834 9.05 -31.56 -4.10
C HIS A 834 9.32 -32.00 -5.56
N LEU A 835 10.31 -31.41 -6.24
CA LEU A 835 10.70 -31.81 -7.59
C LEU A 835 11.16 -33.27 -7.66
N GLN A 836 11.98 -33.71 -6.69
CA GLN A 836 12.41 -35.12 -6.63
C GLN A 836 11.24 -36.08 -6.36
N LYS A 837 10.27 -35.68 -5.54
CA LYS A 837 9.05 -36.46 -5.33
C LYS A 837 8.19 -36.53 -6.59
N LEU A 838 8.07 -35.43 -7.35
CA LEU A 838 7.35 -35.43 -8.63
C LEU A 838 8.03 -36.33 -9.67
N GLU A 839 9.36 -36.34 -9.75
CA GLU A 839 10.12 -37.25 -10.62
C GLU A 839 9.85 -38.71 -10.24
N ALA A 840 9.77 -39.04 -8.94
CA ALA A 840 9.44 -40.38 -8.48
C ALA A 840 8.02 -40.84 -8.87
N LEU A 841 7.09 -39.90 -9.09
CA LEU A 841 5.72 -40.18 -9.55
C LEU A 841 5.57 -40.23 -11.07
N ARG A 842 6.64 -39.98 -11.82
CA ARG A 842 6.62 -39.92 -13.29
C ARG A 842 6.14 -41.23 -13.89
N THR A 843 5.11 -41.15 -14.73
CA THR A 843 4.62 -42.31 -15.50
C THR A 843 5.38 -42.47 -16.82
N PRO A 844 5.39 -43.66 -17.45
CA PRO A 844 6.00 -43.86 -18.77
C PRO A 844 5.42 -42.99 -19.88
N GLN A 845 4.19 -42.47 -19.72
CA GLN A 845 3.56 -41.57 -20.69
C GLN A 845 3.95 -40.10 -20.49
N THR A 846 4.73 -39.79 -19.46
CA THR A 846 5.11 -38.43 -19.08
C THR A 846 6.59 -38.22 -19.33
N TYR A 847 6.90 -37.29 -20.24
CA TYR A 847 8.25 -36.78 -20.42
C TYR A 847 8.49 -35.68 -19.38
N LEU A 848 9.43 -35.92 -18.46
CA LEU A 848 9.92 -34.94 -17.50
C LEU A 848 11.44 -34.92 -17.62
N ARG A 849 11.99 -33.71 -17.73
CA ARG A 849 13.44 -33.46 -17.68
C ARG A 849 13.70 -32.25 -16.81
N GLU A 850 14.56 -32.43 -15.83
CA GLU A 850 15.08 -31.36 -14.98
C GLU A 850 16.51 -31.03 -15.40
N ASP A 851 16.74 -29.75 -15.70
CA ASP A 851 18.05 -29.19 -15.99
C ASP A 851 18.41 -28.11 -14.96
N VAL A 852 19.71 -27.86 -14.80
CA VAL A 852 20.20 -26.67 -14.12
C VAL A 852 20.40 -25.55 -15.14
N LEU A 853 19.55 -24.52 -15.07
CA LEU A 853 19.63 -23.36 -15.96
C LEU A 853 20.96 -22.62 -15.79
N CYS A 854 21.28 -22.30 -14.54
CA CYS A 854 22.49 -21.61 -14.11
C CYS A 854 22.68 -21.78 -12.59
N GLU A 855 23.83 -21.34 -12.10
CA GLU A 855 24.05 -21.11 -10.67
C GLU A 855 23.70 -19.65 -10.33
N THR A 856 23.10 -19.45 -9.16
CA THR A 856 22.79 -18.12 -8.60
C THR A 856 24.06 -17.48 -8.00
N LEU A 857 23.96 -16.25 -7.48
CA LEU A 857 25.07 -15.57 -6.82
C LEU A 857 25.57 -16.31 -5.57
N GLY A 858 24.65 -16.91 -4.81
CA GLY A 858 24.95 -17.78 -3.67
C GLY A 858 25.46 -19.18 -4.06
N GLY A 859 25.50 -19.49 -5.36
CA GLY A 859 25.89 -20.79 -5.89
C GLY A 859 24.82 -21.87 -5.72
N ASN A 860 23.54 -21.50 -5.57
CA ASN A 860 22.42 -22.42 -5.64
C ASN A 860 22.05 -22.70 -7.10
N SER A 861 21.51 -23.88 -7.39
CA SER A 861 21.05 -24.21 -8.75
C SER A 861 19.70 -23.54 -9.05
N CYS A 862 19.54 -22.96 -10.24
CA CYS A 862 18.25 -22.52 -10.74
C CYS A 862 17.63 -23.63 -11.61
N PRO A 863 16.60 -24.36 -11.15
CA PRO A 863 16.03 -25.48 -11.90
C PRO A 863 15.21 -25.02 -13.10
N LEU A 864 15.31 -25.76 -14.20
CA LEU A 864 14.48 -25.64 -15.41
C LEU A 864 13.83 -27.00 -15.70
N LEU A 865 12.51 -27.02 -15.74
CA LEU A 865 11.74 -28.23 -16.00
C LEU A 865 11.20 -28.24 -17.42
N THR A 866 11.18 -29.42 -18.02
CA THR A 866 10.50 -29.72 -19.29
C THR A 866 9.45 -30.77 -19.03
N ILE A 867 8.18 -30.45 -19.26
CA ILE A 867 7.07 -31.40 -19.04
C ILE A 867 6.21 -31.49 -20.31
N THR A 868 6.01 -32.70 -20.82
CA THR A 868 5.12 -32.98 -21.97
C THR A 868 4.72 -34.46 -22.00
N ALA A 869 3.88 -34.89 -22.94
CA ALA A 869 3.52 -36.30 -23.11
C ALA A 869 4.59 -37.03 -23.91
N MET A 870 4.95 -38.26 -23.55
CA MET A 870 5.77 -39.11 -24.42
C MET A 870 5.07 -39.34 -25.76
N PRO A 871 5.81 -39.51 -26.88
CA PRO A 871 5.21 -39.89 -28.15
C PRO A 871 4.56 -41.28 -28.02
N GLU A 872 3.39 -41.48 -28.66
CA GLU A 872 2.66 -42.76 -28.60
C GLU A 872 3.41 -43.92 -29.28
N SER A 873 4.27 -43.60 -30.25
CA SER A 873 5.13 -44.57 -30.93
C SER A 873 6.39 -43.89 -31.47
N THR A 874 7.38 -44.69 -31.85
CA THR A 874 8.62 -44.24 -32.53
C THR A 874 8.40 -43.99 -34.03
N SER A 875 7.16 -43.92 -34.51
CA SER A 875 6.88 -43.55 -35.90
C SER A 875 7.30 -42.10 -36.16
N ASN A 876 7.80 -41.85 -37.37
CA ASN A 876 8.23 -40.50 -37.77
C ASN A 876 7.11 -39.46 -37.59
N ASP A 877 5.85 -39.83 -37.87
CA ASP A 877 4.72 -38.90 -37.74
C ASP A 877 4.48 -38.49 -36.28
N GLN A 878 4.55 -39.44 -35.34
CA GLN A 878 4.34 -39.18 -33.91
C GLN A 878 5.51 -38.40 -33.30
N ILE A 879 6.74 -38.69 -33.70
CA ILE A 879 7.93 -37.92 -33.29
C ILE A 879 7.86 -36.49 -33.86
N CYS A 880 7.46 -36.33 -35.13
CA CYS A 880 7.23 -35.01 -35.73
C CYS A 880 6.14 -34.23 -35.00
N GLN A 881 5.03 -34.87 -34.62
CA GLN A 881 3.98 -34.23 -33.84
C GLN A 881 4.49 -33.78 -32.46
N PHE A 882 5.24 -34.65 -31.76
CA PHE A 882 5.88 -34.34 -30.48
C PHE A 882 6.77 -33.08 -30.57
N ARG A 883 7.72 -33.07 -31.52
CA ARG A 883 8.67 -31.96 -31.70
C ARG A 883 8.00 -30.64 -32.08
N ASN A 884 6.86 -30.70 -32.77
CA ASN A 884 6.16 -29.51 -33.26
C ASN A 884 5.12 -28.94 -32.28
N ARG A 885 4.86 -29.58 -31.13
CA ARG A 885 3.93 -29.06 -30.11
C ARG A 885 4.27 -27.63 -29.72
N PRO A 886 3.29 -26.71 -29.59
CA PRO A 886 3.58 -25.35 -29.13
C PRO A 886 4.18 -25.32 -27.71
N LEU A 887 5.03 -24.34 -27.43
CA LEU A 887 5.63 -24.16 -26.12
C LEU A 887 4.80 -23.26 -25.21
N VAL A 888 4.77 -23.57 -23.93
CA VAL A 888 4.30 -22.70 -22.85
C VAL A 888 5.46 -22.49 -21.89
N PHE A 889 5.82 -21.23 -21.64
CA PHE A 889 6.92 -20.87 -20.75
C PHE A 889 6.36 -20.25 -19.46
N LEU A 890 6.69 -20.84 -18.32
CA LEU A 890 6.22 -20.38 -17.01
C LEU A 890 7.40 -20.05 -16.11
N SER A 891 7.31 -18.95 -15.38
CA SER A 891 8.23 -18.63 -14.30
C SER A 891 7.48 -18.26 -13.04
N SER A 892 8.14 -18.36 -11.90
CA SER A 892 7.56 -17.93 -10.63
C SER A 892 8.66 -17.43 -9.71
N ARG A 893 8.23 -16.63 -8.73
CA ARG A 893 8.99 -16.31 -7.53
C ARG A 893 10.31 -15.59 -7.78
N VAL A 894 10.22 -14.55 -8.61
CA VAL A 894 11.32 -13.59 -8.80
C VAL A 894 11.48 -12.69 -7.57
N HIS A 895 10.38 -12.33 -6.89
CA HIS A 895 10.41 -11.68 -5.57
C HIS A 895 10.28 -12.72 -4.45
N PRO A 896 11.29 -12.86 -3.58
CA PRO A 896 11.34 -13.93 -2.58
C PRO A 896 10.16 -14.00 -1.60
N GLY A 897 9.64 -12.86 -1.16
CA GLY A 897 8.59 -12.77 -0.14
C GLY A 897 7.18 -13.08 -0.64
N GLU A 898 6.99 -13.34 -1.93
CA GLU A 898 5.69 -13.59 -2.55
C GLU A 898 5.33 -15.10 -2.54
N THR A 899 5.15 -15.65 -1.32
CA THR A 899 4.94 -17.10 -1.08
C THR A 899 3.83 -17.75 -1.86
N ASN A 900 2.74 -17.03 -2.04
CA ASN A 900 1.59 -17.44 -2.83
C ASN A 900 1.94 -17.88 -4.26
N ALA A 901 2.91 -17.24 -4.91
CA ALA A 901 3.33 -17.62 -6.26
C ALA A 901 3.95 -19.05 -6.33
N SER A 902 4.60 -19.52 -5.26
CA SER A 902 5.10 -20.92 -5.22
C SER A 902 3.97 -21.91 -5.03
N TRP A 903 2.92 -21.57 -4.28
CA TRP A 903 1.75 -22.44 -4.10
C TRP A 903 0.94 -22.57 -5.38
N VAL A 904 0.75 -21.47 -6.12
CA VAL A 904 0.18 -21.53 -7.49
C VAL A 904 1.04 -22.40 -8.40
N MET A 905 2.37 -22.23 -8.36
CA MET A 905 3.30 -23.06 -9.14
C MET A 905 3.25 -24.55 -8.74
N LYS A 906 3.13 -24.87 -7.45
CA LYS A 906 2.94 -26.24 -6.95
C LYS A 906 1.69 -26.87 -7.55
N GLY A 907 0.55 -26.19 -7.50
CA GLY A 907 -0.69 -26.66 -8.13
C GLY A 907 -0.56 -26.87 -9.64
N THR A 908 0.16 -25.99 -10.34
CA THR A 908 0.50 -26.14 -11.76
C THR A 908 1.34 -27.40 -12.02
N LEU A 909 2.42 -27.61 -11.27
CA LEU A 909 3.31 -28.77 -11.43
C LEU A 909 2.61 -30.08 -11.11
N GLU A 910 1.86 -30.15 -10.00
CA GLU A 910 1.13 -31.35 -9.62
C GLU A 910 0.03 -31.70 -10.64
N PHE A 911 -0.69 -30.70 -11.17
CA PHE A 911 -1.64 -30.94 -12.25
C PHE A 911 -0.94 -31.49 -13.50
N LEU A 912 0.19 -30.89 -13.88
CA LEU A 912 0.98 -31.32 -15.03
C LEU A 912 1.62 -32.70 -14.86
N MET A 913 1.87 -33.16 -13.64
CA MET A 913 2.38 -34.51 -13.35
C MET A 913 1.25 -35.52 -13.05
N GLY A 914 0.02 -35.04 -12.87
CA GLY A 914 -1.13 -35.87 -12.54
C GLY A 914 -1.50 -36.88 -13.63
N SER A 915 -2.16 -37.96 -13.21
CA SER A 915 -2.64 -39.05 -14.08
C SER A 915 -4.02 -38.81 -14.70
N SER A 916 -4.63 -37.65 -14.44
CA SER A 916 -5.96 -37.34 -14.97
C SER A 916 -5.96 -37.29 -16.51
N PRO A 917 -7.05 -37.69 -17.19
CA PRO A 917 -7.16 -37.58 -18.65
C PRO A 917 -6.98 -36.15 -19.16
N VAL A 918 -7.43 -35.16 -18.37
CA VAL A 918 -7.29 -33.73 -18.71
C VAL A 918 -5.83 -33.29 -18.68
N ALA A 919 -5.08 -33.71 -17.65
CA ALA A 919 -3.64 -33.44 -17.57
C ALA A 919 -2.87 -34.11 -18.71
N HIS A 920 -3.21 -35.36 -19.04
CA HIS A 920 -2.63 -36.05 -20.19
C HIS A 920 -2.89 -35.31 -21.52
N SER A 921 -4.14 -34.94 -21.80
CA SER A 921 -4.46 -34.17 -23.01
C SER A 921 -3.77 -32.80 -23.07
N LEU A 922 -3.51 -32.17 -21.93
CA LEU A 922 -2.73 -30.94 -21.86
C LEU A 922 -1.25 -31.18 -22.18
N ARG A 923 -0.66 -32.26 -21.65
CA ARG A 923 0.71 -32.69 -21.96
C ARG A 923 0.87 -33.07 -23.45
N GLU A 924 -0.15 -33.63 -24.09
CA GLU A 924 -0.15 -33.88 -25.54
C GLU A 924 -0.29 -32.59 -26.36
N ALA A 925 -0.85 -31.55 -25.76
CA ALA A 925 -1.08 -30.29 -26.44
C ALA A 925 0.16 -29.40 -26.50
N TYR A 926 1.00 -29.44 -25.47
CA TYR A 926 2.05 -28.46 -25.27
C TYR A 926 3.35 -29.08 -24.75
N ILE A 927 4.45 -28.38 -24.99
CA ILE A 927 5.70 -28.56 -24.25
C ILE A 927 5.78 -27.43 -23.21
N PHE A 928 5.87 -27.79 -21.93
CA PHE A 928 6.02 -26.83 -20.85
C PHE A 928 7.49 -26.65 -20.51
N LYS A 929 7.96 -25.40 -20.51
CA LYS A 929 9.25 -25.00 -19.94
C LYS A 929 9.00 -24.15 -18.70
N ILE A 930 9.50 -24.59 -17.56
CA ILE A 930 9.12 -24.02 -16.26
C ILE A 930 10.37 -23.71 -15.45
N VAL A 931 10.51 -22.45 -15.01
CA VAL A 931 11.46 -22.05 -13.97
C VAL A 931 10.66 -21.80 -12.69
N PRO A 932 10.54 -22.79 -11.79
CA PRO A 932 9.62 -22.71 -10.66
C PRO A 932 10.01 -21.68 -9.59
N MET A 933 11.27 -21.23 -9.58
CA MET A 933 11.76 -20.19 -8.67
C MET A 933 12.93 -19.44 -9.31
N LEU A 934 12.70 -18.17 -9.68
CA LEU A 934 13.71 -17.31 -10.31
C LEU A 934 14.72 -16.72 -9.32
N ASN A 935 14.40 -16.65 -8.03
CA ASN A 935 15.26 -16.09 -7.00
C ASN A 935 15.49 -17.03 -5.80
N PRO A 936 16.17 -18.18 -5.98
CA PRO A 936 16.49 -19.09 -4.89
C PRO A 936 17.23 -18.41 -3.73
N ASP A 937 18.24 -17.60 -4.02
CA ASP A 937 19.07 -17.00 -2.96
C ASP A 937 18.26 -16.06 -2.07
N GLY A 938 17.44 -15.19 -2.65
CA GLY A 938 16.60 -14.30 -1.85
C GLY A 938 15.62 -15.08 -0.98
N VAL A 939 15.06 -16.20 -1.48
CA VAL A 939 14.16 -17.08 -0.70
C VAL A 939 14.90 -17.71 0.48
N VAL A 940 16.07 -18.29 0.23
CA VAL A 940 16.89 -18.94 1.26
C VAL A 940 17.23 -17.97 2.39
N ASN A 941 17.56 -16.73 2.06
CA ASN A 941 18.02 -15.73 3.01
C ASN A 941 16.90 -14.88 3.65
N GLY A 942 15.62 -15.18 3.38
CA GLY A 942 14.50 -14.45 3.99
C GLY A 942 14.35 -13.01 3.48
N ASN A 943 14.80 -12.71 2.25
CA ASN A 943 14.53 -11.43 1.60
C ASN A 943 13.04 -11.30 1.26
N HIS A 944 12.58 -10.08 0.98
CA HIS A 944 11.25 -9.79 0.47
C HIS A 944 11.23 -9.61 -1.05
N ARG A 945 12.18 -8.85 -1.61
CA ARG A 945 12.12 -8.33 -2.98
C ARG A 945 13.36 -8.65 -3.83
N CYS A 946 14.55 -8.44 -3.28
CA CYS A 946 15.80 -8.42 -4.03
C CYS A 946 16.52 -9.76 -4.05
N SER A 947 17.40 -9.94 -5.04
CA SER A 947 18.44 -10.98 -5.00
C SER A 947 19.65 -10.55 -4.16
N LEU A 948 20.71 -11.37 -4.11
CA LEU A 948 21.95 -10.97 -3.44
C LEU A 948 22.68 -9.81 -4.14
N SER A 949 22.29 -9.42 -5.36
CA SER A 949 22.80 -8.18 -5.97
C SER A 949 22.22 -6.92 -5.32
N GLY A 950 21.24 -7.04 -4.42
CA GLY A 950 20.52 -5.90 -3.85
C GLY A 950 19.47 -5.29 -4.79
N GLU A 951 19.28 -5.83 -5.99
CA GLU A 951 18.38 -5.29 -7.02
C GLU A 951 17.11 -6.15 -7.20
N ASP A 952 16.00 -5.49 -7.56
CA ASP A 952 14.76 -6.14 -8.01
C ASP A 952 15.01 -6.82 -9.37
N LEU A 953 15.08 -8.15 -9.38
CA LEU A 953 15.31 -8.94 -10.59
C LEU A 953 14.25 -8.73 -11.68
N ASN A 954 13.02 -8.34 -11.32
CA ASN A 954 11.97 -8.02 -12.28
C ASN A 954 12.07 -6.58 -12.82
N ARG A 955 13.17 -5.86 -12.54
CA ARG A 955 13.59 -4.65 -13.28
C ARG A 955 14.82 -4.89 -14.16
N GLN A 956 15.39 -6.08 -14.12
CA GLN A 956 16.64 -6.40 -14.81
C GLN A 956 16.44 -7.09 -16.16
N TRP A 957 15.20 -7.27 -16.64
CA TRP A 957 14.95 -8.03 -17.87
C TRP A 957 15.38 -7.30 -19.14
N GLN A 958 15.41 -5.96 -19.15
CA GLN A 958 15.84 -5.23 -20.34
C GLN A 958 17.32 -5.48 -20.64
N ASN A 959 18.19 -5.30 -19.64
CA ASN A 959 19.65 -5.44 -19.76
C ASN A 959 20.25 -6.29 -18.61
N PRO A 960 19.94 -7.60 -18.52
CA PRO A 960 20.45 -8.42 -17.43
C PRO A 960 21.96 -8.63 -17.56
N SER A 961 22.66 -8.66 -16.43
CA SER A 961 24.07 -9.02 -16.35
C SER A 961 24.21 -10.52 -16.07
N PRO A 962 25.09 -11.28 -16.75
CA PRO A 962 25.33 -12.67 -16.42
C PRO A 962 26.03 -12.84 -15.07
N GLU A 963 26.75 -11.82 -14.60
CA GLU A 963 27.48 -11.85 -13.33
C GLU A 963 26.59 -11.47 -12.15
N LEU A 964 25.63 -10.55 -12.32
CA LEU A 964 24.78 -10.04 -11.24
C LEU A 964 23.36 -10.62 -11.27
N HIS A 965 22.84 -10.91 -12.46
CA HIS A 965 21.46 -11.34 -12.70
C HIS A 965 21.43 -12.69 -13.45
N PRO A 966 22.20 -13.72 -13.04
CA PRO A 966 22.38 -14.94 -13.83
C PRO A 966 21.06 -15.62 -14.19
N THR A 967 20.11 -15.70 -13.25
CA THR A 967 18.81 -16.32 -13.49
C THR A 967 18.03 -15.61 -14.58
N ILE A 968 17.94 -14.28 -14.51
CA ILE A 968 17.25 -13.46 -15.53
C ILE A 968 17.99 -13.48 -16.87
N TYR A 969 19.33 -13.39 -16.85
CA TYR A 969 20.16 -13.44 -18.04
C TYR A 969 19.92 -14.73 -18.82
N HIS A 970 20.02 -15.88 -18.15
CA HIS A 970 19.89 -17.18 -18.80
C HIS A 970 18.43 -17.49 -19.18
N THR A 971 17.43 -17.09 -18.37
CA THR A 971 16.01 -17.22 -18.75
C THR A 971 15.67 -16.39 -20.00
N LYS A 972 16.10 -15.12 -20.06
CA LYS A 972 15.92 -14.29 -21.26
C LYS A 972 16.61 -14.91 -22.48
N SER A 973 17.81 -15.45 -22.29
CA SER A 973 18.57 -16.07 -23.39
C SER A 973 17.91 -17.34 -23.94
N LEU A 974 17.29 -18.16 -23.09
CA LEU A 974 16.47 -19.31 -23.54
C LEU A 974 15.32 -18.85 -24.44
N LEU A 975 14.64 -17.78 -24.05
CA LEU A 975 13.53 -17.20 -24.82
C LEU A 975 14.01 -16.60 -26.14
N GLN A 976 15.17 -15.92 -26.15
CA GLN A 976 15.82 -15.42 -27.35
C GLN A 976 16.22 -16.55 -28.30
N TYR A 977 16.78 -17.64 -27.78
CA TYR A 977 17.10 -18.82 -28.59
C TYR A 977 15.84 -19.41 -29.23
N LEU A 978 14.76 -19.59 -28.46
CA LEU A 978 13.47 -20.06 -28.96
C LEU A 978 12.93 -19.16 -30.08
N ALA A 979 13.00 -17.83 -29.91
CA ALA A 979 12.59 -16.89 -30.96
C ALA A 979 13.46 -17.03 -32.22
N ALA A 980 14.79 -17.17 -32.07
CA ALA A 980 15.72 -17.29 -33.19
C ALA A 980 15.50 -18.57 -34.01
N ILE A 981 15.08 -19.67 -33.39
CA ILE A 981 14.71 -20.91 -34.09
C ILE A 981 13.23 -20.95 -34.52
N GLN A 982 12.52 -19.83 -34.44
CA GLN A 982 11.09 -19.69 -34.79
C GLN A 982 10.15 -20.59 -33.97
N ARG A 983 10.51 -20.79 -32.69
CA ARG A 983 9.76 -21.59 -31.71
C ARG A 983 9.42 -20.78 -30.46
N ALA A 984 9.18 -19.47 -30.61
CA ALA A 984 8.77 -18.60 -29.50
C ALA A 984 7.53 -19.19 -28.78
N PRO A 985 7.46 -19.10 -27.44
CA PRO A 985 6.33 -19.65 -26.69
C PRO A 985 4.99 -19.06 -27.11
N LEU A 986 3.94 -19.89 -27.10
CA LEU A 986 2.56 -19.45 -27.30
C LEU A 986 2.06 -18.59 -26.14
N VAL A 987 2.50 -18.92 -24.92
CA VAL A 987 2.17 -18.23 -23.68
C VAL A 987 3.45 -18.11 -22.84
N PHE A 988 3.68 -16.91 -22.32
CA PHE A 988 4.61 -16.65 -21.22
C PHE A 988 3.81 -16.18 -20.02
N CYS A 989 4.01 -16.76 -18.84
CA CYS A 989 3.37 -16.28 -17.64
C CYS A 989 4.31 -16.34 -16.44
N ASP A 990 4.49 -15.20 -15.78
CA ASP A 990 5.31 -15.03 -14.60
C ASP A 990 4.40 -14.90 -13.35
N TYR A 991 4.53 -15.80 -12.37
CA TYR A 991 3.66 -15.83 -11.18
C TYR A 991 4.24 -14.98 -10.03
N HIS A 992 3.39 -14.10 -9.49
CA HIS A 992 3.70 -13.08 -8.47
C HIS A 992 2.64 -13.02 -7.36
N GLY A 993 2.94 -12.25 -6.32
CA GLY A 993 2.04 -11.95 -5.21
C GLY A 993 1.76 -10.45 -5.06
N HIS A 994 0.48 -10.08 -4.91
CA HIS A 994 0.04 -8.70 -4.76
C HIS A 994 -0.35 -8.37 -3.32
N SER A 995 0.36 -7.41 -2.72
CA SER A 995 0.21 -7.04 -1.29
C SER A 995 -0.92 -6.07 -0.96
N ARG A 996 -1.59 -5.49 -1.98
CA ARG A 996 -2.63 -4.45 -1.81
C ARG A 996 -3.99 -4.78 -2.40
N LYS A 997 -4.11 -5.82 -3.23
CA LYS A 997 -5.35 -6.14 -3.96
C LYS A 997 -5.84 -7.53 -3.56
N LYS A 998 -7.15 -7.69 -3.58
CA LYS A 998 -7.83 -8.98 -3.40
C LYS A 998 -7.89 -9.73 -4.73
N ASN A 999 -8.20 -11.03 -4.65
CA ASN A 999 -8.31 -11.95 -5.80
C ASN A 999 -6.98 -12.25 -6.52
N VAL A 1000 -7.07 -13.09 -7.55
CA VAL A 1000 -6.01 -13.37 -8.53
C VAL A 1000 -6.35 -12.67 -9.83
N PHE A 1001 -5.39 -12.06 -10.50
CA PHE A 1001 -5.62 -11.37 -11.78
C PHE A 1001 -4.36 -11.40 -12.66
N MET A 1002 -4.48 -10.88 -13.89
CA MET A 1002 -3.37 -10.83 -14.83
C MET A 1002 -3.11 -9.43 -15.35
N TYR A 1003 -1.82 -9.17 -15.48
CA TYR A 1003 -1.25 -8.05 -16.17
C TYR A 1003 -0.73 -8.56 -17.53
N GLY A 1004 -1.16 -7.96 -18.65
CA GLY A 1004 -0.73 -8.30 -20.02
C GLY A 1004 -0.23 -7.08 -20.81
N CYS A 1005 0.01 -7.19 -22.11
CA CYS A 1005 0.48 -6.05 -22.91
C CYS A 1005 -0.43 -5.81 -24.11
N SER A 1006 -0.88 -4.57 -24.29
CA SER A 1006 -1.59 -4.11 -25.47
C SER A 1006 -1.11 -2.72 -25.88
N LEU A 1007 -0.76 -2.59 -27.15
CA LEU A 1007 -0.41 -1.32 -27.76
C LEU A 1007 -1.63 -0.39 -27.84
N LYS A 1008 -2.80 -0.94 -28.22
CA LYS A 1008 -4.03 -0.14 -28.33
C LYS A 1008 -4.49 0.43 -27.00
N GLU A 1009 -4.50 -0.39 -25.95
CA GLU A 1009 -4.95 0.06 -24.62
C GLU A 1009 -4.01 1.12 -24.05
N THR A 1010 -2.69 0.94 -24.23
CA THR A 1010 -1.69 1.91 -23.77
C THR A 1010 -1.82 3.26 -24.49
N VAL A 1011 -1.98 3.27 -25.82
CA VAL A 1011 -2.14 4.51 -26.61
C VAL A 1011 -3.47 5.23 -26.30
N TRP A 1012 -4.53 4.47 -26.03
CA TRP A 1012 -5.84 5.04 -25.69
C TRP A 1012 -5.81 5.78 -24.35
N GLU A 1013 -5.13 5.22 -23.35
CA GLU A 1013 -5.05 5.82 -22.02
C GLU A 1013 -4.17 7.07 -21.96
N THR A 1014 -3.15 7.17 -22.83
CA THR A 1014 -2.20 8.29 -22.86
C THR A 1014 -2.66 9.50 -23.69
N ASN A 1015 -3.91 9.51 -24.19
CA ASN A 1015 -4.55 10.62 -24.92
C ASN A 1015 -3.79 11.12 -26.17
N ILE A 1016 -2.99 10.27 -26.80
CA ILE A 1016 -2.29 10.62 -28.04
C ILE A 1016 -3.32 10.61 -29.18
N SER A 1017 -3.50 11.76 -29.84
CA SER A 1017 -4.36 11.94 -31.02
C SER A 1017 -3.79 11.25 -32.28
N ALA A 1018 -3.40 9.99 -32.18
CA ALA A 1018 -3.08 9.14 -33.31
C ALA A 1018 -4.36 8.44 -33.77
N THR A 1019 -4.55 8.36 -35.09
CA THR A 1019 -5.57 7.59 -35.81
C THR A 1019 -5.62 6.13 -35.33
N SER A 1020 -6.33 5.88 -34.22
CA SER A 1020 -6.50 4.55 -33.59
C SER A 1020 -7.16 3.52 -34.50
N CYS A 1021 -7.74 3.96 -35.62
CA CYS A 1021 -8.39 3.12 -36.63
C CYS A 1021 -7.42 2.31 -37.52
N GLU A 1022 -6.10 2.58 -37.54
CA GLU A 1022 -5.16 1.90 -38.46
C GLU A 1022 -4.26 0.83 -37.81
N LEU A 1023 -4.27 0.70 -36.48
CA LEU A 1023 -3.46 -0.31 -35.78
C LEU A 1023 -4.20 -1.66 -35.75
N HIS A 1024 -3.64 -2.69 -36.39
CA HIS A 1024 -4.16 -4.06 -36.33
C HIS A 1024 -3.43 -4.83 -35.23
N GLU A 1025 -4.09 -5.07 -34.09
CA GLU A 1025 -3.55 -5.85 -32.96
C GLU A 1025 -4.41 -7.10 -32.76
N ASP A 1026 -3.78 -8.27 -32.59
CA ASP A 1026 -4.49 -9.51 -32.25
C ASP A 1026 -5.04 -9.43 -30.82
N LEU A 1027 -6.35 -9.56 -30.66
CA LEU A 1027 -7.05 -9.56 -29.37
C LEU A 1027 -6.77 -10.84 -28.53
N GLY A 1028 -5.94 -11.74 -29.03
CA GLY A 1028 -5.54 -12.99 -28.40
C GLY A 1028 -4.94 -12.84 -26.99
N TYR A 1029 -4.46 -11.66 -26.61
CA TYR A 1029 -3.94 -11.35 -25.27
C TYR A 1029 -5.03 -11.32 -24.19
N ARG A 1030 -6.33 -11.10 -24.52
CA ARG A 1030 -7.42 -11.17 -23.54
C ARG A 1030 -8.01 -12.57 -23.36
N THR A 1031 -7.72 -13.49 -24.29
CA THR A 1031 -8.39 -14.80 -24.35
C THR A 1031 -8.15 -15.64 -23.10
N LEU A 1032 -6.90 -15.77 -22.64
CA LEU A 1032 -6.60 -16.59 -21.46
C LEU A 1032 -7.21 -16.01 -20.16
N PRO A 1033 -7.06 -14.70 -19.85
CA PRO A 1033 -7.78 -14.06 -18.74
C PRO A 1033 -9.30 -14.24 -18.78
N LYS A 1034 -9.93 -14.12 -19.96
CA LYS A 1034 -11.38 -14.36 -20.12
C LYS A 1034 -11.77 -15.82 -19.86
N ILE A 1035 -10.97 -16.78 -20.30
CA ILE A 1035 -11.21 -18.20 -19.99
C ILE A 1035 -11.13 -18.42 -18.48
N LEU A 1036 -10.14 -17.82 -17.81
CA LEU A 1036 -9.97 -17.93 -16.37
C LEU A 1036 -11.13 -17.32 -15.59
N SER A 1037 -11.62 -16.14 -15.97
CA SER A 1037 -12.74 -15.50 -15.27
C SER A 1037 -14.03 -16.31 -15.30
N GLN A 1038 -14.19 -17.20 -16.29
CA GLN A 1038 -15.34 -18.09 -16.41
C GLN A 1038 -15.23 -19.36 -15.55
N MET A 1039 -14.02 -19.77 -15.13
CA MET A 1039 -13.80 -21.08 -14.49
C MET A 1039 -13.08 -21.02 -13.14
N ALA A 1040 -12.16 -20.08 -12.97
CA ALA A 1040 -11.26 -20.00 -11.83
C ALA A 1040 -11.90 -19.08 -10.77
N PRO A 1041 -12.36 -19.61 -9.63
CA PRO A 1041 -13.22 -18.83 -8.74
C PRO A 1041 -12.52 -17.71 -7.98
N ALA A 1042 -11.19 -17.79 -7.87
CA ALA A 1042 -10.35 -16.74 -7.30
C ALA A 1042 -9.97 -15.65 -8.32
N PHE A 1043 -10.25 -15.86 -9.62
CA PHE A 1043 -9.76 -14.99 -10.69
C PHE A 1043 -10.70 -13.80 -10.95
N SER A 1044 -10.11 -12.61 -11.11
CA SER A 1044 -10.79 -11.34 -11.36
C SER A 1044 -10.43 -10.78 -12.73
N MET A 1045 -11.40 -10.75 -13.66
CA MET A 1045 -11.22 -10.05 -14.92
C MET A 1045 -11.17 -8.52 -14.73
N ALA A 1046 -12.00 -7.99 -13.83
CA ALA A 1046 -12.09 -6.55 -13.57
C ALA A 1046 -10.78 -5.96 -13.04
N SER A 1047 -9.95 -6.77 -12.39
CA SER A 1047 -8.66 -6.34 -11.85
C SER A 1047 -7.50 -6.51 -12.84
N CYS A 1048 -7.74 -7.10 -14.02
CA CYS A 1048 -6.72 -7.25 -15.06
C CYS A 1048 -6.42 -5.90 -15.74
N SER A 1049 -5.17 -5.68 -16.13
CA SER A 1049 -4.75 -4.53 -16.94
C SER A 1049 -3.80 -4.97 -18.04
N PHE A 1050 -3.93 -4.39 -19.23
CA PHE A 1050 -3.07 -4.68 -20.38
C PHE A 1050 -2.23 -3.48 -20.80
N VAL A 1051 -2.24 -2.43 -19.98
CA VAL A 1051 -1.51 -1.19 -20.22
C VAL A 1051 -0.04 -1.37 -19.86
N VAL A 1052 0.83 -0.79 -20.69
CA VAL A 1052 2.29 -0.81 -20.52
C VAL A 1052 2.75 0.55 -20.00
N GLU A 1053 2.96 0.62 -18.70
CA GLU A 1053 3.51 1.79 -18.00
C GLU A 1053 5.02 1.89 -18.17
N ARG A 1054 5.55 3.12 -18.09
CA ARG A 1054 6.98 3.39 -18.19
C ARG A 1054 7.81 2.65 -17.14
N SER A 1055 7.38 2.67 -15.87
CA SER A 1055 8.11 2.00 -14.78
C SER A 1055 8.15 0.47 -14.90
N LYS A 1056 7.34 -0.10 -15.80
CA LYS A 1056 7.23 -1.54 -16.02
C LYS A 1056 7.93 -1.98 -17.30
N GLU A 1057 8.57 -1.06 -18.03
CA GLU A 1057 9.26 -1.35 -19.28
C GLU A 1057 10.27 -2.49 -19.17
N ALA A 1058 11.01 -2.54 -18.05
CA ALA A 1058 12.06 -3.52 -17.80
C ALA A 1058 11.57 -4.81 -17.09
N THR A 1059 10.26 -5.03 -17.01
CA THR A 1059 9.67 -6.24 -16.42
C THR A 1059 9.66 -7.43 -17.40
N ALA A 1060 9.63 -8.65 -16.87
CA ALA A 1060 9.58 -9.88 -17.65
C ALA A 1060 8.50 -9.85 -18.73
N ARG A 1061 7.27 -9.56 -18.31
CA ARG A 1061 6.09 -9.49 -19.18
C ARG A 1061 6.33 -8.59 -20.40
N VAL A 1062 6.79 -7.37 -20.17
CA VAL A 1062 6.95 -6.35 -21.22
C VAL A 1062 8.12 -6.68 -22.14
N VAL A 1063 9.26 -7.09 -21.59
CA VAL A 1063 10.44 -7.50 -22.38
C VAL A 1063 10.13 -8.73 -23.23
N VAL A 1064 9.45 -9.73 -22.69
CA VAL A 1064 9.09 -10.95 -23.43
C VAL A 1064 8.05 -10.67 -24.52
N TRP A 1065 7.10 -9.76 -24.28
CA TRP A 1065 6.18 -9.30 -25.31
C TRP A 1065 6.90 -8.55 -26.43
N ARG A 1066 7.72 -7.56 -26.07
CA ARG A 1066 8.32 -6.60 -27.01
C ARG A 1066 9.55 -7.12 -27.75
N GLU A 1067 10.44 -7.84 -27.08
CA GLU A 1067 11.72 -8.30 -27.66
C GLU A 1067 11.67 -9.74 -28.17
N ILE A 1068 10.81 -10.59 -27.60
CA ILE A 1068 10.69 -12.02 -27.98
C ILE A 1068 9.48 -12.25 -28.89
N GLY A 1069 8.50 -11.33 -28.90
CA GLY A 1069 7.31 -11.41 -29.76
C GLY A 1069 6.19 -12.30 -29.19
N VAL A 1070 6.22 -12.62 -27.90
CA VAL A 1070 5.18 -13.45 -27.27
C VAL A 1070 3.94 -12.60 -26.97
N GLN A 1071 2.91 -12.72 -27.81
CA GLN A 1071 1.67 -11.94 -27.66
C GLN A 1071 0.95 -12.17 -26.33
N ARG A 1072 0.92 -13.42 -25.85
CA ARG A 1072 0.29 -13.82 -24.58
C ARG A 1072 1.33 -13.85 -23.46
N SER A 1073 1.95 -12.70 -23.23
CA SER A 1073 2.91 -12.48 -22.16
C SER A 1073 2.19 -11.86 -20.96
N TYR A 1074 2.25 -12.53 -19.81
CA TYR A 1074 1.51 -12.12 -18.62
C TYR A 1074 2.36 -12.12 -17.35
N THR A 1075 1.97 -11.27 -16.42
CA THR A 1075 2.24 -11.44 -14.99
C THR A 1075 0.93 -11.85 -14.31
N MET A 1076 0.92 -12.97 -13.60
CA MET A 1076 -0.21 -13.39 -12.76
C MET A 1076 0.03 -12.92 -11.33
N GLU A 1077 -0.86 -12.09 -10.82
CA GLU A 1077 -0.80 -11.53 -9.48
C GLU A 1077 -1.79 -12.26 -8.57
N SER A 1078 -1.29 -12.89 -7.51
CA SER A 1078 -2.13 -13.57 -6.51
C SER A 1078 -2.21 -12.77 -5.21
N THR A 1079 -3.39 -12.64 -4.60
CA THR A 1079 -3.55 -11.93 -3.33
C THR A 1079 -2.81 -12.61 -2.16
N LEU A 1080 -2.35 -11.83 -1.18
CA LEU A 1080 -1.87 -12.32 0.12
C LEU A 1080 -2.98 -12.41 1.19
N CYS A 1081 -4.11 -11.74 0.94
CA CYS A 1081 -5.22 -11.58 1.87
C CYS A 1081 -6.35 -12.57 1.58
N GLY A 1082 -7.12 -12.33 0.51
CA GLY A 1082 -8.36 -13.05 0.25
C GLY A 1082 -9.10 -12.55 -0.98
N CYS A 1083 -10.32 -13.06 -1.18
CA CYS A 1083 -11.17 -12.70 -2.33
C CYS A 1083 -12.35 -11.83 -1.90
N ASP A 1084 -12.78 -10.90 -2.75
CA ASP A 1084 -13.98 -10.06 -2.55
C ASP A 1084 -15.13 -10.42 -3.52
N GLN A 1085 -14.92 -11.41 -4.38
CA GLN A 1085 -15.90 -11.94 -5.32
C GLN A 1085 -15.80 -13.46 -5.47
N GLY A 1086 -16.71 -14.02 -6.26
CA GLY A 1086 -16.77 -15.44 -6.53
C GLY A 1086 -17.09 -16.28 -5.29
N LYS A 1087 -16.81 -17.59 -5.37
CA LYS A 1087 -17.11 -18.55 -4.29
C LYS A 1087 -16.26 -18.34 -3.02
N TYR A 1088 -15.20 -17.56 -3.13
CA TYR A 1088 -14.26 -17.26 -2.05
C TYR A 1088 -14.43 -15.86 -1.45
N LYS A 1089 -15.48 -15.12 -1.86
CA LYS A 1089 -15.80 -13.80 -1.33
C LYS A 1089 -15.84 -13.80 0.20
N GLY A 1090 -15.09 -12.89 0.82
CA GLY A 1090 -15.04 -12.72 2.27
C GLY A 1090 -14.20 -13.76 3.01
N LEU A 1091 -13.47 -14.62 2.29
CA LEU A 1091 -12.57 -15.62 2.86
C LEU A 1091 -11.11 -15.20 2.65
N GLN A 1092 -10.28 -15.55 3.62
CA GLN A 1092 -8.83 -15.47 3.50
C GLN A 1092 -8.34 -16.55 2.54
N ILE A 1093 -7.30 -16.22 1.78
CA ILE A 1093 -6.70 -17.14 0.82
C ILE A 1093 -5.83 -18.17 1.57
N GLY A 1094 -6.05 -19.45 1.28
CA GLY A 1094 -5.28 -20.59 1.75
C GLY A 1094 -4.40 -21.21 0.67
N THR A 1095 -3.52 -22.14 1.06
CA THR A 1095 -2.66 -22.89 0.11
C THR A 1095 -3.48 -23.71 -0.87
N ARG A 1096 -4.63 -24.26 -0.44
CA ARG A 1096 -5.56 -25.03 -1.29
C ARG A 1096 -6.12 -24.19 -2.44
N GLU A 1097 -6.55 -22.96 -2.17
CA GLU A 1097 -7.10 -22.07 -3.20
C GLU A 1097 -6.02 -21.62 -4.20
N LEU A 1098 -4.79 -21.42 -3.72
CA LEU A 1098 -3.64 -21.09 -4.55
C LEU A 1098 -3.25 -22.26 -5.47
N GLU A 1099 -3.20 -23.49 -4.94
CA GLU A 1099 -2.96 -24.70 -5.73
C GLU A 1099 -4.09 -24.95 -6.73
N GLU A 1100 -5.37 -24.74 -6.33
CA GLU A 1100 -6.51 -24.82 -7.25
C GLU A 1100 -6.33 -23.82 -8.40
N MET A 1101 -5.89 -22.60 -8.13
CA MET A 1101 -5.65 -21.59 -9.18
C MET A 1101 -4.61 -22.05 -10.20
N GLY A 1102 -3.51 -22.67 -9.76
CA GLY A 1102 -2.50 -23.27 -10.65
C GLY A 1102 -3.09 -24.38 -11.53
N ALA A 1103 -3.87 -25.29 -10.94
CA ALA A 1103 -4.56 -26.33 -11.70
C ALA A 1103 -5.58 -25.77 -12.69
N GLN A 1104 -6.35 -24.74 -12.31
CA GLN A 1104 -7.31 -24.07 -13.21
C GLN A 1104 -6.60 -23.34 -14.35
N PHE A 1105 -5.40 -22.79 -14.11
CA PHE A 1105 -4.58 -22.23 -15.17
C PHE A 1105 -4.19 -23.28 -16.23
N CYS A 1106 -3.81 -24.48 -15.81
CA CYS A 1106 -3.57 -25.61 -16.72
C CYS A 1106 -4.83 -25.98 -17.53
N VAL A 1107 -5.99 -26.05 -16.88
CA VAL A 1107 -7.27 -26.33 -17.56
C VAL A 1107 -7.62 -25.23 -18.57
N ALA A 1108 -7.36 -23.97 -18.23
CA ALA A 1108 -7.57 -22.83 -19.11
C ALA A 1108 -6.68 -22.89 -20.37
N LEU A 1109 -5.41 -23.29 -20.24
CA LEU A 1109 -4.52 -23.52 -21.38
C LEU A 1109 -5.05 -24.62 -22.32
N LEU A 1110 -5.61 -25.71 -21.78
CA LEU A 1110 -6.22 -26.75 -22.62
C LEU A 1110 -7.43 -26.20 -23.41
N ARG A 1111 -8.23 -25.31 -22.78
CA ARG A 1111 -9.35 -24.64 -23.47
C ARG A 1111 -8.84 -23.66 -24.53
N LEU A 1112 -7.74 -22.96 -24.27
CA LEU A 1112 -7.09 -22.07 -25.24
C LEU A 1112 -6.77 -22.82 -26.54
N LYS A 1113 -6.16 -24.02 -26.46
CA LYS A 1113 -5.88 -24.89 -27.64
C LYS A 1113 -7.11 -25.11 -28.52
N ARG A 1114 -8.28 -25.34 -27.90
CA ARG A 1114 -9.52 -25.66 -28.60
C ARG A 1114 -10.08 -24.47 -29.38
N LEU A 1115 -9.82 -23.25 -28.91
CA LEU A 1115 -10.26 -22.00 -29.53
C LEU A 1115 -9.29 -21.54 -30.63
N THR A 1116 -8.00 -21.86 -30.51
CA THR A 1116 -6.97 -21.48 -31.49
C THR A 1116 -6.74 -22.53 -32.58
N SER A 1117 -7.50 -23.64 -32.61
CA SER A 1117 -7.33 -24.70 -33.62
C SER A 1117 -7.99 -24.31 -34.97
N PRO A 1118 -7.27 -24.41 -36.11
CA PRO A 1118 -7.79 -24.00 -37.43
C PRO A 1118 -9.07 -24.72 -37.89
N LEU A 1119 -9.33 -25.94 -37.40
CA LEU A 1119 -10.48 -26.76 -37.81
C LEU A 1119 -11.84 -26.26 -37.26
N LYS A 1120 -11.85 -25.41 -36.22
CA LYS A 1120 -13.10 -24.84 -35.67
C LYS A 1120 -13.39 -23.40 -36.12
N LEU A 1121 -12.50 -22.79 -36.89
CA LEU A 1121 -12.73 -21.48 -37.51
C LEU A 1121 -13.82 -21.51 -38.62
N ARG A 1122 -14.45 -22.67 -38.86
CA ARG A 1122 -15.58 -22.83 -39.80
C ARG A 1122 -16.98 -22.66 -39.18
N ASN A 1123 -17.11 -22.58 -37.85
CA ASN A 1123 -18.41 -22.32 -37.19
C ASN A 1123 -18.45 -20.89 -36.64
N HIS A 1124 -18.84 -19.95 -37.50
CA HIS A 1124 -18.93 -18.50 -37.25
C HIS A 1124 -20.09 -18.08 -36.28
N ALA A 1125 -20.31 -18.80 -35.18
CA ALA A 1125 -21.35 -18.43 -34.19
C ALA A 1125 -20.77 -17.89 -32.87
N HIS A 1126 -19.64 -18.44 -32.38
CA HIS A 1126 -19.07 -18.04 -31.08
C HIS A 1126 -18.08 -16.87 -31.12
N LEU A 1127 -17.53 -16.54 -32.29
CA LEU A 1127 -16.65 -15.36 -32.45
C LEU A 1127 -17.45 -14.06 -32.43
N LEU A 1128 -18.69 -14.09 -32.94
CA LEU A 1128 -19.61 -12.95 -32.94
C LEU A 1128 -20.13 -12.62 -31.52
N ASP A 1129 -20.32 -13.60 -30.65
CA ASP A 1129 -20.61 -13.36 -29.22
C ASP A 1129 -19.42 -12.72 -28.50
N ILE A 1130 -18.18 -13.13 -28.82
CA ILE A 1130 -16.97 -12.53 -28.25
C ILE A 1130 -16.81 -11.07 -28.72
N GLU A 1131 -17.07 -10.78 -30.00
CA GLU A 1131 -17.07 -9.40 -30.53
C GLU A 1131 -18.25 -8.55 -30.00
N SER A 1132 -19.42 -9.15 -29.81
CA SER A 1132 -20.61 -8.47 -29.26
C SER A 1132 -20.44 -8.13 -27.76
N ASP A 1133 -19.91 -9.05 -26.95
CA ASP A 1133 -19.58 -8.79 -25.54
C ASP A 1133 -18.40 -7.82 -25.40
N LEU A 1134 -17.48 -7.79 -26.38
CA LEU A 1134 -16.42 -6.78 -26.46
C LEU A 1134 -17.04 -5.39 -26.68
N MET A 1135 -18.00 -5.24 -27.60
CA MET A 1135 -18.69 -3.95 -27.76
C MET A 1135 -19.50 -3.54 -26.52
N GLU A 1136 -20.11 -4.50 -25.81
CA GLU A 1136 -20.90 -4.20 -24.61
C GLU A 1136 -20.02 -3.82 -23.39
N THR A 1137 -18.81 -4.39 -23.29
CA THR A 1137 -17.79 -3.96 -22.32
C THR A 1137 -17.17 -2.61 -22.69
N HIS A 1138 -16.96 -2.32 -23.98
CA HIS A 1138 -16.53 -0.99 -24.45
C HIS A 1138 -17.54 0.12 -24.13
N CYS A 1139 -18.85 -0.18 -24.05
CA CYS A 1139 -19.89 0.80 -23.71
C CYS A 1139 -20.03 1.09 -22.20
N LYS A 1140 -19.47 0.25 -21.30
CA LYS A 1140 -19.55 0.46 -19.83
C LYS A 1140 -18.28 1.02 -19.19
N VAL A 1141 -17.14 1.02 -19.90
CA VAL A 1141 -15.88 1.63 -19.43
C VAL A 1141 -15.87 3.16 -19.64
N SER A 1142 -16.85 3.70 -20.36
CA SER A 1142 -17.00 5.12 -20.68
C SER A 1142 -17.63 5.94 -19.55
N SER A 1143 -17.02 5.99 -18.37
CA SER A 1143 -17.24 7.08 -17.39
C SER A 1143 -16.28 7.00 -16.19
N SER A 1144 -14.98 6.86 -16.41
CA SER A 1144 -13.99 7.13 -15.36
C SER A 1144 -12.69 7.60 -16.01
N PRO A 1145 -12.19 8.81 -15.71
CA PRO A 1145 -10.85 9.20 -16.13
C PRO A 1145 -9.85 8.44 -15.24
N SER A 1146 -9.12 7.47 -15.80
CA SER A 1146 -8.00 6.81 -15.12
C SER A 1146 -6.82 7.78 -15.03
N THR A 1147 -6.87 8.64 -14.03
CA THR A 1147 -5.65 9.15 -13.40
C THR A 1147 -5.35 8.21 -12.24
N TYR A 1148 -4.07 7.91 -11.98
CA TYR A 1148 -3.57 7.11 -10.87
C TYR A 1148 -3.83 7.75 -9.49
N LEU A 1149 -5.09 8.07 -9.20
CA LEU A 1149 -5.65 8.26 -7.88
C LEU A 1149 -6.60 7.09 -7.69
N LEU A 1150 -6.19 6.19 -6.81
CA LEU A 1150 -7.06 5.16 -6.27
C LEU A 1150 -8.17 5.87 -5.48
N GLU A 1151 -9.27 6.25 -6.14
CA GLU A 1151 -10.55 6.09 -5.46
C GLU A 1151 -10.86 4.59 -5.55
N ASP A 1152 -10.24 3.87 -4.62
CA ASP A 1152 -10.58 2.48 -4.36
C ASP A 1152 -12.11 2.45 -4.17
N GLU A 1153 -12.83 1.58 -4.88
CA GLU A 1153 -14.17 1.14 -4.44
C GLU A 1153 -13.99 0.32 -3.15
N GLU A 1154 -13.55 1.00 -2.10
CA GLU A 1154 -13.42 0.52 -0.75
C GLU A 1154 -14.84 0.35 -0.20
N ALA A 1155 -15.13 -0.83 0.34
CA ALA A 1155 -16.29 -0.99 1.19
C ALA A 1155 -16.24 0.10 2.26
N SER A 1156 -17.29 0.92 2.39
CA SER A 1156 -17.33 2.03 3.34
C SER A 1156 -17.19 1.49 4.76
N PHE A 1157 -15.96 1.45 5.28
CA PHE A 1157 -15.73 1.20 6.69
C PHE A 1157 -16.32 2.37 7.48
N MET A 1158 -16.85 2.10 8.68
CA MET A 1158 -17.41 3.13 9.54
C MET A 1158 -16.35 4.17 10.01
N GLU A 1159 -15.07 3.91 9.79
CA GLU A 1159 -13.93 4.79 10.06
C GLU A 1159 -12.94 4.70 8.90
N GLU A 1160 -12.66 5.82 8.24
CA GLU A 1160 -11.56 5.93 7.27
C GLU A 1160 -10.25 5.54 7.95
N VAL A 1161 -9.45 4.72 7.29
CA VAL A 1161 -8.12 4.39 7.80
C VAL A 1161 -7.27 5.65 7.72
N ASP A 1162 -6.81 6.15 8.87
CA ASP A 1162 -5.96 7.34 8.92
C ASP A 1162 -4.55 6.99 8.46
N TYR A 1163 -4.28 7.17 7.16
CA TYR A 1163 -2.96 7.02 6.55
C TYR A 1163 -2.06 8.25 6.76
N SER A 1164 -2.63 9.38 7.21
CA SER A 1164 -2.03 10.69 7.06
C SER A 1164 -1.95 11.44 8.39
N ALA A 1165 -0.75 11.50 8.96
CA ALA A 1165 -0.47 12.44 10.05
C ALA A 1165 -0.50 13.93 9.60
N GLU A 1166 -0.71 14.21 8.30
CA GLU A 1166 -0.62 15.57 7.73
C GLU A 1166 -1.61 15.91 6.60
N SER A 1167 -2.51 15.03 6.15
CA SER A 1167 -3.47 15.40 5.10
C SER A 1167 -4.50 16.42 5.61
N GLY A 1168 -4.71 17.44 4.79
CA GLY A 1168 -5.45 18.64 5.12
C GLY A 1168 -6.86 18.65 4.59
N ASP A 1169 -7.42 17.49 4.26
CA ASP A 1169 -8.69 17.41 3.54
C ASP A 1169 -9.84 17.31 4.54
N GLU A 1170 -10.45 18.47 4.82
CA GLU A 1170 -11.84 18.46 5.29
C GLU A 1170 -12.69 18.01 4.10
N PRO A 1171 -13.64 17.07 4.28
CA PRO A 1171 -14.58 16.73 3.21
C PRO A 1171 -15.45 17.97 2.95
N ASP A 1172 -15.22 18.63 1.82
CA ASP A 1172 -16.13 19.64 1.28
C ASP A 1172 -17.42 18.92 0.85
N ASN A 1173 -18.34 18.76 1.80
CA ASN A 1173 -19.74 18.47 1.50
C ASN A 1173 -20.36 19.71 0.81
N ASP A 1174 -20.10 19.88 -0.49
CA ASP A 1174 -20.87 20.76 -1.37
C ASP A 1174 -21.70 19.90 -2.33
N PRO A 1175 -22.97 19.58 -2.01
CA PRO A 1175 -23.81 18.83 -2.90
C PRO A 1175 -24.31 19.80 -3.97
N ASN A 1176 -23.62 19.93 -5.12
CA ASN A 1176 -24.18 20.39 -6.39
C ASN A 1176 -23.10 20.55 -7.48
N THR A 1177 -22.79 19.47 -8.21
CA THR A 1177 -22.32 19.56 -9.60
C THR A 1177 -22.88 18.40 -10.40
N ALA A 1178 -24.11 18.58 -10.87
CA ALA A 1178 -24.62 17.92 -12.05
C ALA A 1178 -24.92 19.05 -13.05
N GLU A 1179 -24.08 19.23 -14.07
CA GLU A 1179 -24.48 19.96 -15.27
C GLU A 1179 -24.66 18.95 -16.41
N PRO A 1180 -25.80 19.00 -17.13
CA PRO A 1180 -25.97 18.26 -18.36
C PRO A 1180 -25.34 19.02 -19.54
N HIS A 1181 -24.65 18.28 -20.40
CA HIS A 1181 -24.31 18.70 -21.75
C HIS A 1181 -25.59 19.00 -22.53
N ASP A 1182 -25.64 20.14 -23.23
CA ASP A 1182 -26.51 20.30 -24.38
C ASP A 1182 -25.85 21.14 -25.47
N ASN A 1183 -25.95 20.59 -26.69
CA ASN A 1183 -25.46 21.12 -27.95
C ASN A 1183 -26.22 22.39 -28.36
N HIS A 1184 -25.58 23.32 -29.07
CA HIS A 1184 -26.19 24.02 -30.22
C HIS A 1184 -25.17 24.77 -31.11
N LEU A 1185 -24.98 24.19 -32.30
CA LEU A 1185 -24.98 24.77 -33.66
C LEU A 1185 -24.89 26.31 -33.85
N SER A 1186 -23.79 26.70 -34.50
CA SER A 1186 -23.60 27.48 -35.76
C SER A 1186 -24.36 28.78 -36.08
N ASP A 1187 -23.57 29.64 -36.76
CA ASP A 1187 -23.90 30.72 -37.73
C ASP A 1187 -24.32 32.09 -37.16
N SER A 1188 -23.83 33.25 -37.64
CA SER A 1188 -23.03 33.60 -38.82
C SER A 1188 -22.52 35.06 -38.76
N GLU A 1189 -21.48 35.34 -39.56
CA GLU A 1189 -21.24 36.59 -40.33
C GLU A 1189 -20.93 37.93 -39.59
N SER A 1190 -20.02 38.81 -40.04
CA SER A 1190 -19.28 38.96 -41.31
C SER A 1190 -18.23 40.09 -41.21
N ASN A 1191 -17.35 40.13 -42.23
CA ASN A 1191 -16.56 41.26 -42.77
C ASN A 1191 -15.27 41.68 -42.02
N LYS A 1192 -14.12 41.95 -42.66
CA LYS A 1192 -13.73 42.02 -44.09
C LYS A 1192 -12.20 42.22 -44.18
N HIS A 1193 -11.57 41.58 -45.17
CA HIS A 1193 -10.42 42.05 -46.00
C HIS A 1193 -9.09 42.45 -45.31
N ARG A 1194 -7.89 42.24 -45.87
CA ARG A 1194 -7.40 41.78 -47.18
C ARG A 1194 -5.88 41.51 -47.08
N ASP A 1195 -5.37 40.79 -48.07
CA ASP A 1195 -3.99 40.79 -48.59
C ASP A 1195 -2.96 39.76 -48.04
N SER A 1196 -3.03 38.60 -48.68
CA SER A 1196 -1.98 37.63 -49.07
C SER A 1196 -0.97 38.23 -50.09
N PRO A 1197 -0.04 37.48 -50.75
CA PRO A 1197 0.49 36.11 -50.53
C PRO A 1197 2.05 36.02 -50.65
N THR A 1198 2.67 34.87 -50.37
CA THR A 1198 3.36 33.99 -51.36
C THR A 1198 4.46 33.07 -50.78
N HIS A 1199 4.30 31.79 -51.10
CA HIS A 1199 5.28 30.78 -51.59
C HIS A 1199 6.47 30.25 -50.76
N LEU A 1200 6.42 28.91 -50.64
CA LEU A 1200 7.45 27.90 -50.95
C LEU A 1200 8.78 27.90 -50.17
N ALA A 1201 8.94 26.89 -49.31
CA ALA A 1201 9.96 25.84 -49.43
C ALA A 1201 9.52 24.63 -48.60
#